data_AF-A0A964LEW0-F1
#
_entry.id   AF-A0A964LEW0-F1
#
_cell.length_a   1.000
_cell.length_b   1.000
_cell.length_c   1.000
_cell.angle_alpha   90.00
_cell.angle_beta   90.00
_cell.angle_gamma   90.00
#
_symmetry.space_group_name_H-M   'P 1'
#
loop_
_entity.id
_entity.type
_entity.pdbx_description
1 polymer ?
#
loop_
_entity_poly.entity_id
_entity_poly.type
_entity_poly.pdbx_seq_one_letter_code
_entity_poly.pdbx_strand_id
1 'polypeptide(L)'
;MLLSLLVLLQAAAPPYWQQQVSYTIDASLDEPTGMLRGSQRVAYRNHSPDTLTSISFHLYLNAFRPGSRWAAADSAEQRRRFNDLADPDFGLNQVANVRIMGSIVTPEYPFAPDSTIVRFRLPRPLPPGGSLDAELDWLARPSTVPRRQGRRGRAFDFAQWYPRVVAYDKHGWQEHPLYPAGEFYGDFGDFTVTLDVPDDQVIGATGVPLCGDPGWERANQYPDRPVEYRRTFYPVAVDSGACRPKAPGRKTIVWRAEQVHHFALSMRPDYRYEGGRWGDVTVHTLYQPGDEKSWGGNVAVKRTEVALEWLDSVFGKYPWPQMTNVHRIEGGGTEFPMMMHNGSASQKLILHEGGHNYLMGILANNEWKEGFLDEGFTSYQTALFFQERGVKGPEDEFDEYRVLERGILEFDLDGWSEPTSFVSNEYRDFVTYNTMIYSRGELFFHQLREIVGPAVMKQILRTYYDRWQLKHVDEGAFRQVAEEVSKRDLAGFFGQWLHRTTLYDYGVGQVRSKRRADGQWVSRVEVRRHESGVFPVDVVVRSKSDSAAVRVEGPAERTWVELVTRGKPKEVVIDPRTRSHDWNMTNNRKTRGWLGWGGLNGRRAVYLDRFFSTRTYRDRTADALAPLVWYNEAGGVMLGARSRSNYLGRFNQVTYQHSVATKDCCQDGTANHWLFRVKNPTWAYRPRLSTQFEALHFEGREGVAVSLEQQTKGHLGFGPTTFKGASVRWLATYDADYLDRALYDNAGTVEGTWWIRSSARRGVWAMAGSVTTAGGVEYRNRGAGFDADARYDVQPYLRFSAEATAKRPLGKRGSLGVRVFGGIVEGKNSDPVRQRWFFLSGADPYQQLGNPFVRSRAALLTDDVHFHTPGGANVRGMARDVAVTRLAAINVEADRSVLARPRAALFRDTRLALFGDLAFTNRFFSYNGVGRVVGDAGAGVRFTHRIGQTTFVTRFDFPLYVSHPDRAIGGADDDGSFRFRWTIGFSPTF
;
A
#
# COMPACT_ATOMS: atom_id res chain seq x y z
N MET A 1 -6.45 17.03 -68.95
CA MET A 1 -5.91 15.69 -68.62
C MET A 1 -4.59 15.86 -67.89
N LEU A 2 -4.61 15.93 -66.56
CA LEU A 2 -3.42 15.81 -65.69
C LEU A 2 -3.91 15.86 -64.24
N LEU A 3 -4.61 14.80 -63.84
CA LEU A 3 -5.01 14.59 -62.45
C LEU A 3 -5.29 13.10 -62.25
N SER A 4 -4.23 12.27 -62.15
CA SER A 4 -4.28 10.88 -61.69
C SER A 4 -2.87 10.29 -61.66
N LEU A 5 -2.16 10.41 -60.52
CA LEU A 5 -1.27 9.39 -59.95
C LEU A 5 -0.61 9.96 -58.68
N LEU A 6 -1.38 10.04 -57.59
CA LEU A 6 -0.80 9.94 -56.25
C LEU A 6 -1.18 8.56 -55.74
N VAL A 7 -0.28 7.60 -55.95
CA VAL A 7 -0.35 6.30 -55.28
C VAL A 7 -0.03 6.56 -53.82
N LEU A 8 -1.06 6.47 -52.98
CA LEU A 8 -0.93 6.29 -51.54
C LEU A 8 -0.16 5.00 -51.29
N LEU A 9 1.16 5.10 -51.07
CA LEU A 9 1.90 4.07 -50.35
C LEU A 9 1.42 4.12 -48.89
N GLN A 10 0.34 3.40 -48.60
CA GLN A 10 0.16 2.87 -47.25
C GLN A 10 1.38 1.99 -46.99
N ALA A 11 2.32 2.48 -46.16
CA ALA A 11 3.35 1.62 -45.61
C ALA A 11 2.63 0.53 -44.82
N ALA A 12 2.53 -0.66 -45.41
CA ALA A 12 2.02 -1.84 -44.71
C ALA A 12 2.87 -2.01 -43.44
N ALA A 13 2.22 -2.21 -42.29
CA ALA A 13 2.93 -2.54 -41.07
C ALA A 13 3.85 -3.75 -41.37
N PRO A 14 5.11 -3.73 -40.92
CA PRO A 14 6.03 -4.84 -41.17
C PRO A 14 5.39 -6.14 -40.65
N PRO A 15 5.51 -7.25 -41.40
CA PRO A 15 4.92 -8.52 -41.00
C PRO A 15 5.44 -8.92 -39.61
N TYR A 16 4.57 -9.52 -38.80
CA TYR A 16 4.94 -10.05 -37.50
C TYR A 16 6.08 -11.07 -37.62
N TRP A 17 7.04 -11.00 -36.71
CA TRP A 17 8.14 -11.96 -36.59
C TRP A 17 8.50 -12.14 -35.11
N GLN A 18 9.06 -13.31 -34.79
CA GLN A 18 9.72 -13.62 -33.53
C GLN A 18 10.85 -14.59 -33.81
N GLN A 19 11.84 -14.67 -32.93
CA GLN A 19 12.98 -15.55 -33.15
C GLN A 19 12.58 -17.02 -32.98
N GLN A 20 13.39 -17.90 -33.57
CA GLN A 20 13.26 -19.34 -33.35
C GLN A 20 14.51 -19.82 -32.62
N VAL A 21 14.29 -20.45 -31.46
CA VAL A 21 15.37 -20.95 -30.61
C VAL A 21 15.08 -22.40 -30.19
N SER A 22 16.10 -23.25 -30.21
CA SER A 22 15.99 -24.62 -29.68
C SER A 22 17.18 -24.93 -28.78
N TYR A 23 16.90 -25.55 -27.65
CA TYR A 23 17.87 -25.90 -26.62
C TYR A 23 17.96 -27.42 -26.50
N THR A 24 19.17 -27.94 -26.61
CA THR A 24 19.51 -29.31 -26.17
C THR A 24 20.42 -29.19 -24.96
N ILE A 25 19.96 -29.65 -23.80
CA ILE A 25 20.64 -29.49 -22.51
C ILE A 25 20.93 -30.87 -21.92
N ASP A 26 22.17 -31.13 -21.53
CA ASP A 26 22.55 -32.25 -20.66
C ASP A 26 23.04 -31.68 -19.33
N ALA A 27 22.37 -32.03 -18.23
CA ALA A 27 22.68 -31.49 -16.92
C ALA A 27 22.70 -32.60 -15.85
N SER A 28 23.65 -32.51 -14.93
CA SER A 28 23.85 -33.46 -13.83
C SER A 28 23.90 -32.72 -12.49
N LEU A 29 23.11 -33.18 -11.52
CA LEU A 29 23.08 -32.62 -10.17
C LEU A 29 24.18 -33.25 -9.30
N ASP A 30 25.06 -32.39 -8.81
CA ASP A 30 25.94 -32.62 -7.66
C ASP A 30 25.20 -32.18 -6.40
N GLU A 31 24.39 -33.10 -5.87
CA GLU A 31 23.47 -32.82 -4.76
C GLU A 31 24.17 -32.32 -3.47
N PRO A 32 25.32 -32.90 -3.04
CA PRO A 32 26.02 -32.41 -1.84
C PRO A 32 26.40 -30.92 -1.90
N THR A 33 26.77 -30.43 -3.08
CA THR A 33 27.11 -29.01 -3.30
C THR A 33 25.91 -28.16 -3.75
N GLY A 34 24.80 -28.81 -4.12
CA GLY A 34 23.64 -28.20 -4.75
C GLY A 34 23.90 -27.64 -6.14
N MET A 35 25.01 -28.01 -6.78
CA MET A 35 25.43 -27.49 -8.07
C MET A 35 24.87 -28.35 -9.20
N LEU A 36 24.25 -27.70 -10.18
CA LEU A 36 23.91 -28.30 -11.46
C LEU A 36 25.02 -27.98 -12.45
N ARG A 37 25.67 -29.02 -12.98
CA ARG A 37 26.66 -28.90 -14.05
C ARG A 37 25.98 -29.24 -15.36
N GLY A 38 26.10 -28.39 -16.37
CA GLY A 38 25.47 -28.68 -17.65
C GLY A 38 26.29 -28.24 -18.85
N SER A 39 25.94 -28.86 -19.97
CA SER A 39 26.35 -28.45 -21.31
C SER A 39 25.09 -28.22 -22.13
N GLN A 40 25.10 -27.22 -23.00
CA GLN A 40 23.97 -26.95 -23.88
C GLN A 40 24.41 -26.61 -25.30
N ARG A 41 23.58 -27.02 -26.26
CA ARG A 41 23.61 -26.56 -27.65
C ARG A 41 22.34 -25.73 -27.91
N VAL A 42 22.54 -24.52 -28.40
CA VAL A 42 21.47 -23.60 -28.77
C VAL A 42 21.49 -23.40 -30.27
N ALA A 43 20.43 -23.85 -30.95
CA ALA A 43 20.19 -23.52 -32.35
C ALA A 43 19.33 -22.24 -32.39
N TYR A 44 19.81 -21.20 -33.05
CA TYR A 44 19.14 -19.92 -33.16
C TYR A 44 18.98 -19.54 -34.62
N ARG A 45 17.77 -19.14 -35.02
CA ARG A 45 17.49 -18.62 -36.36
C ARG A 45 16.99 -17.18 -36.26
N ASN A 46 17.63 -16.30 -37.02
CA ASN A 46 17.28 -14.89 -37.06
C ASN A 46 16.09 -14.65 -37.99
N HIS A 47 14.93 -14.33 -37.44
CA HIS A 47 13.74 -13.95 -38.19
C HIS A 47 13.53 -12.43 -38.27
N SER A 48 14.38 -11.65 -37.60
CA SER A 48 14.33 -10.18 -37.65
C SER A 48 14.75 -9.65 -39.03
N PRO A 49 14.36 -8.42 -39.39
CA PRO A 49 14.87 -7.75 -40.58
C PRO A 49 16.33 -7.29 -40.43
N ASP A 50 16.93 -7.45 -39.25
CA ASP A 50 18.25 -6.92 -38.91
C ASP A 50 19.35 -7.96 -39.11
N THR A 51 20.56 -7.49 -39.40
CA THR A 51 21.77 -8.34 -39.37
C THR A 51 22.38 -8.28 -37.97
N LEU A 52 22.41 -9.40 -37.25
CA LEU A 52 22.92 -9.45 -35.88
C LEU A 52 24.44 -9.62 -35.86
N THR A 53 25.11 -8.90 -34.96
CA THR A 53 26.58 -8.96 -34.79
C THR A 53 27.02 -9.51 -33.42
N SER A 54 26.07 -9.73 -32.53
CA SER A 54 26.26 -10.30 -31.20
C SER A 54 25.09 -11.21 -30.84
N ILE A 55 25.27 -12.04 -29.82
CA ILE A 55 24.20 -12.77 -29.15
C ILE A 55 24.43 -12.65 -27.64
N SER A 56 23.34 -12.54 -26.89
CA SER A 56 23.38 -12.37 -25.44
C SER A 56 22.59 -13.46 -24.73
N PHE A 57 23.05 -13.84 -23.55
CA PHE A 57 22.40 -14.80 -22.67
C PHE A 57 22.14 -14.22 -21.28
N HIS A 58 20.98 -14.48 -20.72
CA HIS A 58 20.67 -14.27 -19.32
C HIS A 58 21.28 -15.36 -18.45
N LEU A 59 21.90 -14.93 -17.34
CA LEU A 59 22.47 -15.73 -16.27
C LEU A 59 21.76 -15.40 -14.95
N TYR A 60 20.43 -15.52 -14.94
CA TYR A 60 19.56 -14.91 -13.93
C TYR A 60 19.85 -15.30 -12.47
N LEU A 61 20.41 -16.49 -12.19
CA LEU A 61 20.74 -16.86 -10.82
C LEU A 61 21.78 -15.93 -10.18
N ASN A 62 22.58 -15.21 -10.98
CA ASN A 62 23.50 -14.19 -10.48
C ASN A 62 22.79 -12.98 -9.83
N ALA A 63 21.48 -12.83 -10.00
CA ALA A 63 20.72 -11.79 -9.31
C ALA A 63 20.66 -12.03 -7.79
N PHE A 64 20.79 -13.28 -7.36
CA PHE A 64 20.66 -13.70 -5.95
C PHE A 64 22.02 -13.78 -5.25
N ARG A 65 22.91 -12.81 -5.52
CA ARG A 65 24.27 -12.73 -4.94
C ARG A 65 24.63 -11.29 -4.54
N PRO A 66 25.66 -11.09 -3.70
CA PRO A 66 26.18 -9.76 -3.40
C PRO A 66 26.62 -8.99 -4.67
N GLY A 67 26.34 -7.70 -4.73
CA GLY A 67 26.74 -6.84 -5.85
C GLY A 67 25.80 -6.87 -7.07
N SER A 68 24.74 -7.68 -7.05
CA SER A 68 23.70 -7.65 -8.09
C SER A 68 22.85 -6.37 -8.02
N ARG A 69 22.16 -6.04 -9.13
CA ARG A 69 21.17 -4.97 -9.18
C ARG A 69 20.02 -5.23 -8.22
N TRP A 70 19.62 -6.49 -8.03
CA TRP A 70 18.63 -6.85 -7.02
C TRP A 70 19.10 -6.53 -5.60
N ALA A 71 20.32 -6.93 -5.24
CA ALA A 71 20.88 -6.65 -3.92
C ALA A 71 21.06 -5.14 -3.67
N ALA A 72 21.36 -4.36 -4.72
CA ALA A 72 21.43 -2.91 -4.68
C ALA A 72 20.04 -2.28 -4.45
N ALA A 73 19.02 -2.73 -5.18
CA ALA A 73 17.64 -2.28 -5.01
C ALA A 73 17.11 -2.53 -3.59
N ASP A 74 17.37 -3.74 -3.06
CA ASP A 74 17.04 -4.07 -1.68
C ASP A 74 17.70 -3.12 -0.70
N SER A 75 18.99 -2.83 -0.89
CA SER A 75 19.75 -1.94 -0.01
C SER A 75 19.24 -0.51 -0.05
N ALA A 76 18.82 -0.02 -1.23
CA ALA A 76 18.18 1.29 -1.37
C ALA A 76 16.89 1.38 -0.53
N GLU A 77 16.17 0.27 -0.39
CA GLU A 77 14.98 0.15 0.48
C GLU A 77 15.27 -0.31 1.91
N GLN A 78 16.54 -0.25 2.36
CA GLN A 78 16.98 -0.66 3.70
C GLN A 78 16.77 -2.16 4.00
N ARG A 79 16.77 -3.01 2.97
CA ARG A 79 16.68 -4.47 3.04
C ARG A 79 18.04 -5.07 2.63
N ARG A 80 18.48 -6.12 3.32
CA ARG A 80 19.74 -6.84 2.99
C ARG A 80 19.48 -8.32 2.82
N ARG A 81 18.83 -8.71 1.71
CA ARG A 81 18.48 -10.13 1.45
C ARG A 81 19.68 -10.95 0.97
N PHE A 82 20.44 -10.41 0.01
CA PHE A 82 21.54 -11.13 -0.65
C PHE A 82 22.91 -10.52 -0.38
N ASN A 83 22.96 -9.31 0.17
CA ASN A 83 24.19 -8.52 0.31
C ASN A 83 25.25 -9.19 1.19
N ASP A 84 24.83 -10.02 2.13
CA ASP A 84 25.68 -10.62 3.16
C ASP A 84 25.87 -12.14 2.97
N LEU A 85 25.42 -12.69 1.83
CA LEU A 85 25.61 -14.12 1.52
C LEU A 85 27.04 -14.41 1.08
N ALA A 86 27.59 -15.54 1.52
CA ALA A 86 28.89 -16.06 1.09
C ALA A 86 28.72 -17.26 0.16
N ASP A 87 29.80 -17.72 -0.48
CA ASP A 87 29.81 -19.03 -1.13
C ASP A 87 29.73 -20.12 -0.03
N PRO A 88 28.92 -21.18 -0.17
CA PRO A 88 28.10 -21.56 -1.34
C PRO A 88 26.63 -21.09 -1.31
N ASP A 89 26.27 -20.14 -0.46
CA ASP A 89 24.87 -19.77 -0.15
C ASP A 89 24.18 -18.85 -1.18
N PHE A 90 24.94 -18.03 -1.90
CA PHE A 90 24.37 -17.18 -2.97
C PHE A 90 24.06 -17.97 -4.25
N GLY A 91 23.18 -17.39 -5.09
CA GLY A 91 22.86 -17.90 -6.41
C GLY A 91 24.00 -17.71 -7.42
N LEU A 92 24.24 -18.71 -8.25
CA LEU A 92 25.34 -18.74 -9.21
C LEU A 92 24.84 -19.20 -10.58
N ASN A 93 25.25 -18.50 -11.64
CA ASN A 93 25.18 -18.99 -13.02
C ASN A 93 26.44 -18.52 -13.77
N GLN A 94 27.28 -19.47 -14.19
CA GLN A 94 28.57 -19.18 -14.86
C GLN A 94 28.68 -19.99 -16.14
N VAL A 95 29.22 -19.36 -17.19
CA VAL A 95 29.49 -19.98 -18.49
C VAL A 95 30.99 -20.24 -18.67
N ALA A 96 31.32 -21.33 -19.36
CA ALA A 96 32.66 -21.75 -19.73
C ALA A 96 32.66 -22.40 -21.12
N ASN A 97 33.84 -22.55 -21.72
CA ASN A 97 34.07 -23.26 -22.99
C ASN A 97 33.11 -22.88 -24.14
N VAL A 98 32.77 -21.59 -24.24
CA VAL A 98 31.74 -21.13 -25.20
C VAL A 98 32.27 -21.16 -26.63
N ARG A 99 31.57 -21.87 -27.50
CA ARG A 99 31.79 -21.87 -28.95
C ARG A 99 30.56 -21.37 -29.68
N ILE A 100 30.73 -20.41 -30.57
CA ILE A 100 29.65 -19.90 -31.44
C ILE A 100 30.08 -20.09 -32.88
N MET A 101 29.24 -20.71 -33.70
CA MET A 101 29.58 -21.07 -35.08
C MET A 101 30.92 -21.83 -35.19
N GLY A 102 31.20 -22.73 -34.24
CA GLY A 102 32.44 -23.51 -34.14
C GLY A 102 33.68 -22.77 -33.61
N SER A 103 33.61 -21.44 -33.45
CA SER A 103 34.74 -20.62 -32.99
C SER A 103 34.65 -20.36 -31.48
N ILE A 104 35.79 -20.43 -30.79
CA ILE A 104 35.88 -20.01 -29.38
C ILE A 104 35.67 -18.50 -29.30
N VAL A 105 34.78 -18.06 -28.41
CA VAL A 105 34.45 -16.64 -28.22
C VAL A 105 34.71 -16.22 -26.78
N THR A 106 34.92 -14.92 -26.57
CA THR A 106 35.17 -14.33 -25.24
C THR A 106 33.90 -13.68 -24.71
N PRO A 107 33.54 -13.92 -23.43
CA PRO A 107 32.38 -13.29 -22.80
C PRO A 107 32.62 -11.81 -22.49
N GLU A 108 31.61 -10.98 -22.75
CA GLU A 108 31.49 -9.60 -22.28
C GLU A 108 30.35 -9.51 -21.26
N TYR A 109 30.58 -8.85 -20.12
CA TYR A 109 29.56 -8.68 -19.07
C TYR A 109 29.16 -7.20 -18.97
N PRO A 110 28.20 -6.71 -19.77
CA PRO A 110 27.91 -5.28 -19.90
C PRO A 110 27.44 -4.60 -18.60
N PHE A 111 26.99 -5.38 -17.59
CA PHE A 111 26.52 -4.87 -16.30
C PHE A 111 27.31 -5.41 -15.10
N ALA A 112 28.56 -5.86 -15.29
CA ALA A 112 29.39 -6.29 -14.15
C ALA A 112 29.43 -5.20 -13.04
N PRO A 113 29.37 -5.57 -11.74
CA PRO A 113 29.45 -6.92 -11.19
C PRO A 113 28.12 -7.68 -11.07
N ASP A 114 27.00 -7.18 -11.60
CA ASP A 114 25.71 -7.90 -11.56
C ASP A 114 25.80 -9.23 -12.31
N SER A 115 26.38 -9.20 -13.52
CA SER A 115 26.63 -10.37 -14.38
C SER A 115 25.41 -11.27 -14.61
N THR A 116 24.18 -10.75 -14.56
CA THR A 116 22.98 -11.50 -14.99
C THR A 116 22.83 -11.57 -16.51
N ILE A 117 23.72 -10.92 -17.26
CA ILE A 117 23.78 -10.94 -18.72
C ILE A 117 25.23 -11.14 -19.16
N VAL A 118 25.42 -12.01 -20.15
CA VAL A 118 26.67 -12.19 -20.88
C VAL A 118 26.42 -12.00 -22.36
N ARG A 119 27.28 -11.22 -23.02
CA ARG A 119 27.24 -10.93 -24.46
C ARG A 119 28.44 -11.56 -25.14
N PHE A 120 28.24 -12.08 -26.34
CA PHE A 120 29.29 -12.58 -27.21
C PHE A 120 29.21 -11.91 -28.58
N ARG A 121 30.35 -11.43 -29.08
CA ARG A 121 30.46 -10.99 -30.47
C ARG A 121 30.42 -12.20 -31.39
N LEU A 122 29.61 -12.14 -32.45
CA LEU A 122 29.54 -13.23 -33.42
C LEU A 122 30.83 -13.26 -34.27
N PRO A 123 31.40 -14.45 -34.55
CA PRO A 123 32.58 -14.56 -35.43
C PRO A 123 32.33 -14.03 -36.84
N ARG A 124 31.08 -14.13 -37.31
CA ARG A 124 30.58 -13.56 -38.56
C ARG A 124 29.16 -13.04 -38.36
N PRO A 125 28.75 -11.94 -39.03
CA PRO A 125 27.40 -11.39 -38.91
C PRO A 125 26.32 -12.42 -39.31
N LEU A 126 25.18 -12.39 -38.63
CA LEU A 126 24.03 -13.25 -38.87
C LEU A 126 22.94 -12.48 -39.62
N PRO A 127 22.81 -12.63 -40.96
CA PRO A 127 21.81 -11.91 -41.75
C PRO A 127 20.38 -12.39 -41.44
N PRO A 128 19.35 -11.63 -41.87
CA PRO A 128 17.96 -12.09 -41.84
C PRO A 128 17.79 -13.48 -42.47
N GLY A 129 17.07 -14.36 -41.79
CA GLY A 129 16.85 -15.76 -42.18
C GLY A 129 18.01 -16.72 -41.88
N GLY A 130 19.18 -16.21 -41.49
CA GLY A 130 20.36 -17.01 -41.15
C GLY A 130 20.23 -17.76 -39.83
N SER A 131 21.02 -18.82 -39.66
CA SER A 131 21.07 -19.62 -38.43
C SER A 131 22.47 -19.67 -37.83
N LEU A 132 22.54 -19.83 -36.51
CA LEU A 132 23.77 -20.11 -35.77
C LEU A 132 23.55 -21.23 -34.76
N ASP A 133 24.67 -21.84 -34.36
CA ASP A 133 24.73 -22.76 -33.23
C ASP A 133 25.70 -22.19 -32.19
N ALA A 134 25.29 -22.26 -30.92
CA ALA A 134 26.10 -21.91 -29.77
C ALA A 134 26.19 -23.10 -28.81
N GLU A 135 27.40 -23.47 -28.42
CA GLU A 135 27.72 -24.52 -27.47
C GLU A 135 28.32 -23.89 -26.21
N LEU A 136 27.76 -24.20 -25.05
CA LEU A 136 28.17 -23.62 -23.76
C LEU A 136 28.21 -24.70 -22.69
N ASP A 137 29.31 -24.74 -21.94
CA ASP A 137 29.33 -25.39 -20.63
C ASP A 137 28.95 -24.36 -19.57
N TRP A 138 28.27 -24.80 -18.51
CA TRP A 138 27.85 -23.90 -17.45
C TRP A 138 27.69 -24.59 -16.09
N LEU A 139 27.74 -23.76 -15.05
CA LEU A 139 27.50 -24.13 -13.66
C LEU A 139 26.36 -23.28 -13.12
N ALA A 140 25.41 -23.92 -12.44
CA ALA A 140 24.27 -23.24 -11.85
C ALA A 140 23.97 -23.74 -10.44
N ARG A 141 23.72 -22.83 -9.51
CA ARG A 141 23.31 -23.16 -8.14
C ARG A 141 22.31 -22.14 -7.61
N PRO A 142 21.12 -22.56 -7.15
CA PRO A 142 20.17 -21.68 -6.50
C PRO A 142 20.67 -21.22 -5.12
N SER A 143 20.20 -20.05 -4.70
CA SER A 143 20.47 -19.47 -3.39
C SER A 143 19.78 -20.25 -2.28
N THR A 144 20.37 -20.26 -1.08
CA THR A 144 19.69 -20.73 0.14
C THR A 144 18.58 -19.79 0.61
N VAL A 145 18.53 -18.57 0.10
CA VAL A 145 17.43 -17.62 0.29
C VAL A 145 16.47 -17.73 -0.89
N PRO A 146 15.28 -18.34 -0.72
CA PRO A 146 14.35 -18.56 -1.82
C PRO A 146 13.73 -17.23 -2.29
N ARG A 147 13.80 -16.99 -3.60
CA ARG A 147 13.11 -15.93 -4.37
C ARG A 147 13.02 -16.37 -5.82
N ARG A 148 11.84 -16.82 -6.29
CA ARG A 148 11.58 -17.40 -7.65
C ARG A 148 12.35 -18.71 -7.95
N GLN A 149 13.54 -18.84 -7.39
CA GLN A 149 14.38 -20.03 -7.26
C GLN A 149 14.69 -20.25 -5.78
N GLY A 150 15.25 -21.41 -5.41
CA GLY A 150 15.82 -21.61 -4.07
C GLY A 150 16.26 -23.03 -3.79
N ARG A 151 17.04 -23.22 -2.71
CA ARG A 151 17.36 -24.55 -2.18
C ARG A 151 17.28 -24.62 -0.67
N ARG A 152 16.85 -25.78 -0.16
CA ARG A 152 16.81 -26.09 1.27
C ARG A 152 17.05 -27.58 1.49
N GLY A 153 18.19 -27.94 2.07
CA GLY A 153 18.58 -29.35 2.18
C GLY A 153 18.66 -30.00 0.79
N ARG A 154 17.91 -31.08 0.58
CA ARG A 154 17.80 -31.81 -0.69
C ARG A 154 16.61 -31.37 -1.57
N ALA A 155 15.95 -30.27 -1.21
CA ALA A 155 14.87 -29.67 -1.99
C ALA A 155 15.40 -28.49 -2.81
N PHE A 156 15.04 -28.45 -4.09
CA PHE A 156 15.51 -27.42 -5.03
C PHE A 156 14.36 -26.94 -5.92
N ASP A 157 14.16 -25.63 -5.97
CA ASP A 157 13.35 -24.95 -6.97
C ASP A 157 14.30 -24.28 -7.97
N PHE A 158 14.50 -24.92 -9.12
CA PHE A 158 15.35 -24.43 -10.20
C PHE A 158 14.49 -23.67 -11.21
N ALA A 159 14.54 -22.36 -11.11
CA ALA A 159 14.07 -21.43 -12.14
C ALA A 159 15.28 -20.72 -12.76
N GLN A 160 15.21 -20.46 -14.07
CA GLN A 160 16.25 -19.75 -14.83
C GLN A 160 17.69 -20.26 -14.59
N TRP A 161 17.84 -21.58 -14.51
CA TRP A 161 19.06 -22.25 -14.06
C TRP A 161 20.07 -22.51 -15.16
N TYR A 162 19.79 -22.14 -16.41
CA TYR A 162 20.69 -22.32 -17.55
C TYR A 162 20.91 -20.96 -18.26
N PRO A 163 22.00 -20.80 -19.03
CA PRO A 163 22.17 -19.65 -19.91
C PRO A 163 21.06 -19.59 -20.98
N ARG A 164 20.12 -18.66 -20.83
CA ARG A 164 18.99 -18.50 -21.76
C ARG A 164 19.26 -17.36 -22.74
N VAL A 165 18.96 -17.52 -24.02
CA VAL A 165 19.09 -16.42 -24.99
C VAL A 165 18.22 -15.24 -24.53
N VAL A 166 18.79 -14.03 -24.57
CA VAL A 166 18.06 -12.77 -24.35
C VAL A 166 17.12 -12.56 -25.54
N ALA A 167 15.86 -12.21 -25.29
CA ALA A 167 14.91 -11.99 -26.39
C ALA A 167 15.39 -10.85 -27.33
N TYR A 168 15.23 -11.06 -28.63
CA TYR A 168 15.44 -10.01 -29.64
C TYR A 168 14.12 -9.70 -30.33
N ASP A 169 13.57 -8.52 -30.06
CA ASP A 169 12.29 -8.07 -30.60
C ASP A 169 12.44 -6.82 -31.48
N LYS A 170 11.33 -6.17 -31.84
CA LYS A 170 11.30 -4.93 -32.64
C LYS A 170 12.03 -3.73 -31.99
N HIS A 171 12.39 -3.84 -30.71
CA HIS A 171 13.18 -2.86 -29.97
C HIS A 171 14.64 -3.30 -29.78
N GLY A 172 15.06 -4.41 -30.37
CA GLY A 172 16.41 -4.95 -30.31
C GLY A 172 16.59 -5.98 -29.19
N TRP A 173 17.83 -6.15 -28.72
CA TRP A 173 18.15 -7.06 -27.61
C TRP A 173 17.58 -6.52 -26.29
N GLN A 174 16.74 -7.31 -25.62
CA GLN A 174 16.15 -6.97 -24.32
C GLN A 174 17.11 -7.28 -23.16
N GLU A 175 18.27 -6.63 -23.14
CA GLU A 175 19.32 -6.83 -22.14
C GLU A 175 19.04 -6.10 -20.82
N HIS A 176 17.99 -6.49 -20.11
CA HIS A 176 17.68 -5.95 -18.78
C HIS A 176 18.12 -6.91 -17.66
N PRO A 177 18.90 -6.45 -16.66
CA PRO A 177 19.21 -7.25 -15.48
C PRO A 177 17.95 -7.60 -14.69
N LEU A 178 17.97 -8.75 -13.99
CA LEU A 178 16.87 -9.10 -13.10
C LEU A 178 16.83 -8.16 -11.89
N TYR A 179 15.66 -7.57 -11.68
CA TYR A 179 15.36 -6.59 -10.65
C TYR A 179 14.24 -7.15 -9.75
N PRO A 180 14.06 -6.68 -8.49
CA PRO A 180 13.00 -7.20 -7.65
C PRO A 180 11.60 -6.99 -8.21
N ALA A 181 11.41 -5.88 -8.93
CA ALA A 181 10.21 -5.58 -9.69
C ALA A 181 10.34 -6.13 -11.13
N GLY A 182 9.27 -6.74 -11.64
CA GLY A 182 9.20 -7.45 -12.91
C GLY A 182 9.68 -8.91 -12.82
N GLU A 183 9.28 -9.71 -13.80
CA GLU A 183 9.76 -11.07 -14.05
C GLU A 183 10.57 -11.16 -15.36
N PHE A 184 10.30 -12.20 -16.16
CA PHE A 184 11.18 -12.73 -17.19
C PHE A 184 10.60 -12.49 -18.59
N TYR A 185 11.48 -12.18 -19.55
CA TYR A 185 11.10 -12.07 -20.96
C TYR A 185 12.02 -12.92 -21.85
N GLY A 186 11.46 -13.78 -22.69
CA GLY A 186 12.24 -14.73 -23.51
C GLY A 186 11.48 -15.19 -24.74
N ASP A 187 12.21 -15.52 -25.81
CA ASP A 187 11.64 -16.08 -27.04
C ASP A 187 11.03 -17.46 -26.80
N PHE A 188 9.98 -17.80 -27.55
CA PHE A 188 9.49 -19.17 -27.63
C PHE A 188 10.57 -20.11 -28.18
N GLY A 189 10.76 -21.24 -27.51
CA GLY A 189 11.72 -22.23 -27.93
C GLY A 189 11.33 -23.66 -27.60
N ASP A 190 12.06 -24.57 -28.23
CA ASP A 190 11.94 -26.00 -28.04
C ASP A 190 13.06 -26.50 -27.14
N PHE A 191 12.72 -27.27 -26.11
CA PHE A 191 13.64 -27.77 -25.11
C PHE A 191 13.70 -29.28 -25.15
N THR A 192 14.89 -29.83 -25.32
CA THR A 192 15.22 -31.23 -25.02
C THR A 192 16.20 -31.25 -23.85
N VAL A 193 15.76 -31.69 -22.68
CA VAL A 193 16.56 -31.61 -21.44
C VAL A 193 16.79 -32.99 -20.86
N THR A 194 18.06 -33.42 -20.84
CA THR A 194 18.51 -34.63 -20.16
C THR A 194 18.98 -34.27 -18.76
N LEU A 195 18.30 -34.82 -17.74
CA LEU A 195 18.62 -34.61 -16.34
C LEU A 195 19.12 -35.90 -15.71
N ASP A 196 20.33 -35.84 -15.15
CA ASP A 196 20.93 -36.90 -14.34
C ASP A 196 20.95 -36.48 -12.86
N VAL A 197 20.27 -37.26 -12.01
CA VAL A 197 20.02 -36.95 -10.59
C VAL A 197 20.08 -38.21 -9.73
N PRO A 198 20.16 -38.10 -8.38
CA PRO A 198 19.92 -39.23 -7.48
C PRO A 198 18.60 -39.96 -7.78
N ASP A 199 18.58 -41.28 -7.69
CA ASP A 199 17.41 -42.12 -8.01
C ASP A 199 16.18 -41.81 -7.13
N ASP A 200 16.41 -41.40 -5.90
CA ASP A 200 15.43 -41.04 -4.90
C ASP A 200 14.83 -39.63 -5.03
N GLN A 201 15.29 -38.80 -5.98
CA GLN A 201 14.70 -37.49 -6.26
C GLN A 201 13.37 -37.60 -7.02
N VAL A 202 12.32 -36.91 -6.58
CA VAL A 202 11.04 -36.79 -7.32
C VAL A 202 10.98 -35.40 -7.95
N ILE A 203 10.68 -35.32 -9.25
CA ILE A 203 10.80 -34.07 -10.02
C ILE A 203 9.45 -33.67 -10.62
N GLY A 204 9.06 -32.41 -10.47
CA GLY A 204 8.08 -31.74 -11.33
C GLY A 204 8.79 -30.72 -12.22
N ALA A 205 8.43 -30.66 -13.51
CA ALA A 205 9.09 -29.76 -14.46
C ALA A 205 8.12 -29.25 -15.54
N THR A 206 8.58 -28.24 -16.27
CA THR A 206 8.07 -27.88 -17.60
C THR A 206 8.27 -29.04 -18.57
N GLY A 207 7.30 -29.29 -19.45
CA GLY A 207 7.43 -30.29 -20.50
C GLY A 207 7.04 -31.72 -20.10
N VAL A 208 7.16 -32.63 -21.06
CA VAL A 208 6.78 -34.04 -20.97
C VAL A 208 8.04 -34.90 -20.81
N PRO A 209 8.09 -35.87 -19.88
CA PRO A 209 9.20 -36.81 -19.81
C PRO A 209 9.07 -37.85 -20.93
N LEU A 210 9.95 -37.82 -21.92
CA LEU A 210 9.91 -38.75 -23.06
C LEU A 210 10.43 -40.15 -22.70
N CYS A 211 11.41 -40.26 -21.81
CA CYS A 211 11.81 -41.53 -21.18
C CYS A 211 12.32 -41.30 -19.75
N GLY A 212 12.50 -42.39 -18.98
CA GLY A 212 12.85 -42.33 -17.55
C GLY A 212 11.66 -41.95 -16.66
N ASP A 213 11.64 -42.42 -15.41
CA ASP A 213 10.65 -42.01 -14.41
C ASP A 213 11.19 -40.82 -13.58
N PRO A 214 10.51 -39.65 -13.62
CA PRO A 214 10.78 -38.52 -12.73
C PRO A 214 10.67 -38.86 -11.23
N GLY A 215 10.17 -40.04 -10.88
CA GLY A 215 9.89 -40.50 -9.52
C GLY A 215 8.40 -40.47 -9.21
N TRP A 216 7.55 -40.34 -10.24
CA TRP A 216 6.11 -40.24 -10.08
C TRP A 216 5.49 -41.56 -9.64
N GLU A 217 6.01 -42.70 -10.12
CA GLU A 217 5.48 -44.03 -9.75
C GLU A 217 5.60 -44.28 -8.25
N ARG A 218 6.79 -44.04 -7.66
CA ARG A 218 6.99 -44.23 -6.22
C ARG A 218 6.33 -43.16 -5.35
N ALA A 219 6.10 -41.97 -5.90
CA ALA A 219 5.45 -40.87 -5.20
C ALA A 219 3.92 -40.95 -5.25
N ASN A 220 3.37 -41.80 -6.13
CA ASN A 220 1.95 -41.88 -6.41
C ASN A 220 1.14 -42.28 -5.16
N GLN A 221 0.19 -41.43 -4.77
CA GLN A 221 -0.70 -41.68 -3.64
C GLN A 221 -1.85 -42.64 -3.98
N TYR A 222 -2.04 -42.95 -5.26
CA TYR A 222 -3.07 -43.87 -5.74
C TYR A 222 -2.46 -44.93 -6.67
N PRO A 223 -1.85 -46.01 -6.14
CA PRO A 223 -1.20 -47.05 -6.95
C PRO A 223 -2.11 -47.68 -8.01
N ASP A 224 -3.42 -47.75 -7.75
CA ASP A 224 -4.43 -48.27 -8.69
C ASP A 224 -4.73 -47.32 -9.86
N ARG A 225 -4.16 -46.10 -9.86
CA ARG A 225 -4.27 -45.11 -10.92
C ARG A 225 -2.89 -44.93 -11.58
N PRO A 226 -2.65 -45.56 -12.75
CA PRO A 226 -1.38 -45.46 -13.45
C PRO A 226 -1.00 -44.01 -13.77
N VAL A 227 0.29 -43.72 -13.77
CA VAL A 227 0.82 -42.40 -14.11
C VAL A 227 0.71 -42.14 -15.61
N GLU A 228 0.02 -41.06 -16.00
CA GLU A 228 -0.15 -40.68 -17.40
C GLU A 228 0.99 -39.76 -17.90
N TYR A 229 2.02 -40.33 -18.50
CA TYR A 229 3.22 -39.57 -18.92
C TYR A 229 3.09 -38.77 -20.23
N ARG A 230 2.09 -39.02 -21.09
CA ARG A 230 1.93 -38.36 -22.42
C ARG A 230 3.17 -38.45 -23.35
N ARG A 231 4.02 -39.48 -23.20
CA ARG A 231 5.32 -39.63 -23.92
C ARG A 231 5.23 -39.57 -25.44
N THR A 232 4.08 -39.95 -26.02
CA THR A 232 3.85 -40.01 -27.46
C THR A 232 3.28 -38.72 -28.06
N PHE A 233 3.06 -37.67 -27.25
CA PHE A 233 2.49 -36.42 -27.73
C PHE A 233 3.43 -35.70 -28.71
N TYR A 234 4.71 -35.64 -28.37
CA TYR A 234 5.74 -35.13 -29.28
C TYR A 234 6.25 -36.27 -30.18
N PRO A 235 6.27 -36.11 -31.51
CA PRO A 235 6.70 -37.15 -32.44
C PRO A 235 8.24 -37.24 -32.53
N VAL A 236 8.92 -37.29 -31.38
CA VAL A 236 10.38 -37.32 -31.26
C VAL A 236 10.82 -38.70 -30.78
N ALA A 237 11.63 -39.39 -31.57
CA ALA A 237 12.26 -40.62 -31.16
C ALA A 237 13.34 -40.32 -30.11
N VAL A 238 13.27 -40.99 -28.96
CA VAL A 238 14.34 -40.93 -27.96
C VAL A 238 15.12 -42.23 -27.99
N ASP A 239 16.44 -42.13 -28.07
CA ASP A 239 17.30 -43.29 -27.90
C ASP A 239 17.06 -43.88 -26.50
N SER A 240 16.67 -45.15 -26.44
CA SER A 240 16.50 -45.89 -25.19
C SER A 240 17.75 -45.87 -24.30
N GLY A 241 18.94 -45.70 -24.89
CA GLY A 241 20.20 -45.51 -24.19
C GLY A 241 20.28 -44.20 -23.40
N ALA A 242 19.59 -43.15 -23.85
CA ALA A 242 19.67 -41.80 -23.26
C ALA A 242 19.10 -41.70 -21.84
N CYS A 243 18.20 -42.61 -21.47
CA CYS A 243 17.61 -42.68 -20.13
C CYS A 243 18.24 -43.74 -19.22
N ARG A 244 19.34 -44.37 -19.63
CA ARG A 244 20.08 -45.29 -18.75
C ARG A 244 20.76 -44.52 -17.63
N PRO A 245 20.71 -45.01 -16.37
CA PRO A 245 21.48 -44.43 -15.28
C PRO A 245 22.96 -44.25 -15.63
N LYS A 246 23.49 -43.03 -15.45
CA LYS A 246 24.92 -42.75 -15.69
C LYS A 246 25.85 -43.39 -14.64
N ALA A 247 25.33 -43.71 -13.45
CA ALA A 247 26.04 -44.42 -12.39
C ALA A 247 25.05 -45.14 -11.43
N PRO A 248 25.51 -46.10 -10.60
CA PRO A 248 24.68 -46.70 -9.55
C PRO A 248 24.07 -45.65 -8.60
N GLY A 249 22.81 -45.84 -8.20
CA GLY A 249 22.08 -44.90 -7.33
C GLY A 249 21.66 -43.59 -8.01
N ARG A 250 21.76 -43.51 -9.34
CA ARG A 250 21.30 -42.37 -10.15
C ARG A 250 20.23 -42.78 -11.13
N LYS A 251 19.53 -41.79 -11.67
CA LYS A 251 18.59 -41.96 -12.78
C LYS A 251 18.73 -40.82 -13.78
N THR A 252 18.33 -41.10 -15.01
CA THR A 252 18.35 -40.13 -16.11
C THR A 252 16.96 -40.01 -16.72
N ILE A 253 16.49 -38.77 -16.90
CA ILE A 253 15.20 -38.44 -17.49
C ILE A 253 15.42 -37.48 -18.65
N VAL A 254 14.78 -37.75 -19.79
CA VAL A 254 14.78 -36.84 -20.94
C VAL A 254 13.42 -36.17 -21.04
N TRP A 255 13.39 -34.84 -20.96
CA TRP A 255 12.20 -34.00 -21.07
C TRP A 255 12.12 -33.30 -22.42
N ARG A 256 10.89 -33.07 -22.90
CA ARG A 256 10.59 -32.29 -24.10
C ARG A 256 9.51 -31.25 -23.82
N ALA A 257 9.76 -30.01 -24.21
CA ALA A 257 8.74 -28.96 -24.29
C ALA A 257 8.92 -28.22 -25.63
N GLU A 258 7.82 -27.86 -26.29
CA GLU A 258 7.86 -27.11 -27.55
C GLU A 258 7.06 -25.82 -27.40
N GLN A 259 7.53 -24.76 -28.07
CA GLN A 259 6.92 -23.44 -28.02
C GLN A 259 6.68 -22.94 -26.58
N VAL A 260 7.70 -23.01 -25.73
CA VAL A 260 7.71 -22.42 -24.39
C VAL A 260 8.86 -21.44 -24.26
N HIS A 261 8.73 -20.37 -23.49
CA HIS A 261 9.84 -19.40 -23.33
C HIS A 261 10.78 -19.72 -22.16
N HIS A 262 10.43 -20.70 -21.32
CA HIS A 262 11.25 -21.08 -20.17
C HIS A 262 11.02 -22.55 -19.77
N PHE A 263 12.08 -23.19 -19.26
CA PHE A 263 12.07 -24.53 -18.68
C PHE A 263 12.43 -24.43 -17.19
N ALA A 264 11.48 -24.72 -16.31
CA ALA A 264 11.66 -24.74 -14.87
C ALA A 264 11.49 -26.16 -14.31
N LEU A 265 12.02 -26.39 -13.11
CA LEU A 265 11.79 -27.62 -12.38
C LEU A 265 11.87 -27.41 -10.88
N SER A 266 11.21 -28.29 -10.15
CA SER A 266 11.32 -28.44 -8.71
C SER A 266 11.56 -29.91 -8.40
N MET A 267 12.46 -30.19 -7.46
CA MET A 267 12.80 -31.54 -7.07
C MET A 267 12.96 -31.69 -5.57
N ARG A 268 12.50 -32.83 -5.07
CA ARG A 268 12.61 -33.24 -3.68
C ARG A 268 12.39 -34.74 -3.54
N PRO A 269 13.10 -35.45 -2.63
CA PRO A 269 12.95 -36.90 -2.52
C PRO A 269 11.58 -37.37 -2.01
N ASP A 270 10.94 -36.58 -1.14
CA ASP A 270 9.72 -36.95 -0.42
C ASP A 270 8.44 -36.29 -0.98
N TYR A 271 8.45 -35.79 -2.22
CA TYR A 271 7.20 -35.36 -2.88
C TYR A 271 6.17 -36.50 -2.88
N ARG A 272 4.92 -36.13 -2.65
CA ARG A 272 3.74 -36.94 -2.92
C ARG A 272 3.17 -36.54 -4.28
N TYR A 273 2.76 -37.51 -5.08
CA TYR A 273 2.22 -37.31 -6.43
C TYR A 273 0.74 -37.70 -6.50
N GLU A 274 -0.05 -36.85 -7.14
CA GLU A 274 -1.42 -37.14 -7.57
C GLU A 274 -1.62 -36.65 -9.01
N GLY A 275 -2.33 -37.44 -9.82
CA GLY A 275 -2.61 -37.16 -11.22
C GLY A 275 -4.09 -36.92 -11.49
N GLY A 276 -4.38 -36.09 -12.49
CA GLY A 276 -5.72 -35.81 -13.00
C GLY A 276 -5.72 -35.39 -14.46
N ARG A 277 -6.85 -34.88 -14.95
CA ARG A 277 -7.02 -34.49 -16.34
C ARG A 277 -8.09 -33.43 -16.51
N TRP A 278 -7.82 -32.47 -17.39
CA TRP A 278 -8.82 -31.59 -17.98
C TRP A 278 -8.75 -31.68 -19.52
N GLY A 279 -9.80 -32.20 -20.16
CA GLY A 279 -9.78 -32.45 -21.60
C GLY A 279 -8.60 -33.35 -22.01
N ASP A 280 -7.75 -32.86 -22.91
CA ASP A 280 -6.53 -33.55 -23.36
C ASP A 280 -5.28 -33.24 -22.51
N VAL A 281 -5.41 -32.36 -21.52
CA VAL A 281 -4.31 -31.89 -20.66
C VAL A 281 -4.20 -32.77 -19.42
N THR A 282 -3.07 -33.45 -19.25
CA THR A 282 -2.79 -34.18 -18.01
C THR A 282 -2.37 -33.20 -16.91
N VAL A 283 -2.92 -33.35 -15.71
CA VAL A 283 -2.56 -32.55 -14.54
C VAL A 283 -1.69 -33.39 -13.62
N HIS A 284 -0.49 -32.89 -13.32
CA HIS A 284 0.43 -33.50 -12.35
C HIS A 284 0.54 -32.60 -11.13
N THR A 285 0.21 -33.11 -9.95
CA THR A 285 0.38 -32.37 -8.69
C THR A 285 1.43 -33.03 -7.81
N LEU A 286 2.38 -32.24 -7.34
CA LEU A 286 3.43 -32.68 -6.42
C LEU A 286 3.43 -31.83 -5.15
N TYR A 287 3.29 -32.44 -3.97
CA TYR A 287 3.23 -31.70 -2.69
C TYR A 287 4.04 -32.35 -1.57
N GLN A 288 4.20 -31.64 -0.45
CA GLN A 288 5.05 -32.08 0.67
C GLN A 288 4.32 -32.89 1.74
N PRO A 289 5.02 -33.83 2.41
CA PRO A 289 4.45 -34.50 3.57
C PRO A 289 4.01 -33.49 4.62
N GLY A 290 2.84 -33.71 5.21
CA GLY A 290 2.19 -32.78 6.15
C GLY A 290 1.16 -31.85 5.50
N ASP A 291 1.11 -31.77 4.17
CA ASP A 291 0.14 -30.98 3.40
C ASP A 291 -0.98 -31.83 2.77
N GLU A 292 -1.17 -33.08 3.19
CA GLU A 292 -2.19 -33.99 2.65
C GLU A 292 -3.61 -33.42 2.79
N LYS A 293 -3.88 -32.63 3.84
CA LYS A 293 -5.19 -32.01 4.05
C LYS A 293 -5.46 -30.83 3.11
N SER A 294 -4.43 -30.08 2.75
CA SER A 294 -4.54 -28.85 1.95
C SER A 294 -4.36 -29.13 0.45
N TRP A 295 -3.48 -30.06 0.09
CA TRP A 295 -3.12 -30.42 -1.29
C TRP A 295 -3.61 -31.81 -1.71
N GLY A 296 -3.38 -32.82 -0.87
CA GLY A 296 -3.69 -34.21 -1.16
C GLY A 296 -5.18 -34.54 -1.19
N GLY A 297 -5.52 -35.81 -1.42
CA GLY A 297 -6.91 -36.22 -1.56
C GLY A 297 -7.55 -35.76 -2.87
N ASN A 298 -6.74 -35.48 -3.89
CA ASN A 298 -7.10 -34.81 -5.15
C ASN A 298 -7.55 -33.35 -5.01
N VAL A 299 -7.31 -32.68 -3.88
CA VAL A 299 -7.75 -31.29 -3.68
C VAL A 299 -7.05 -30.35 -4.67
N ALA A 300 -5.72 -30.34 -4.71
CA ALA A 300 -4.96 -29.48 -5.62
C ALA A 300 -5.13 -29.88 -7.09
N VAL A 301 -5.26 -31.18 -7.38
CA VAL A 301 -5.57 -31.69 -8.73
C VAL A 301 -6.90 -31.11 -9.21
N LYS A 302 -7.98 -31.26 -8.44
CA LYS A 302 -9.32 -30.76 -8.82
C LYS A 302 -9.35 -29.25 -8.96
N ARG A 303 -8.65 -28.50 -8.10
CA ARG A 303 -8.55 -27.05 -8.22
C ARG A 303 -7.82 -26.60 -9.49
N THR A 304 -6.82 -27.37 -9.91
CA THR A 304 -6.08 -27.14 -11.16
C THR A 304 -6.95 -27.45 -12.38
N GLU A 305 -7.70 -28.56 -12.35
CA GLU A 305 -8.69 -28.89 -13.40
C GLU A 305 -9.76 -27.81 -13.53
N VAL A 306 -10.31 -27.32 -12.40
CA VAL A 306 -11.30 -26.21 -12.38
C VAL A 306 -10.71 -24.91 -12.92
N ALA A 307 -9.44 -24.62 -12.64
CA ALA A 307 -8.77 -23.45 -13.18
C ALA A 307 -8.64 -23.54 -14.71
N LEU A 308 -8.12 -24.67 -15.22
CA LEU A 308 -7.97 -24.91 -16.66
C LEU A 308 -9.33 -24.88 -17.39
N GLU A 309 -10.36 -25.50 -16.82
CA GLU A 309 -11.73 -25.47 -17.36
C GLU A 309 -12.23 -24.04 -17.57
N TRP A 310 -12.11 -23.20 -16.55
CA TRP A 310 -12.62 -21.85 -16.65
C TRP A 310 -11.76 -20.98 -17.59
N LEU A 311 -10.43 -21.12 -17.54
CA LEU A 311 -9.52 -20.41 -18.43
C LEU A 311 -9.79 -20.75 -19.91
N ASP A 312 -9.98 -22.03 -20.24
CA ASP A 312 -10.36 -22.49 -21.58
C ASP A 312 -11.67 -21.83 -22.07
N SER A 313 -12.63 -21.64 -21.14
CA SER A 313 -13.93 -21.03 -21.43
C SER A 313 -13.89 -19.51 -21.66
N VAL A 314 -12.82 -18.86 -21.18
CA VAL A 314 -12.60 -17.41 -21.31
C VAL A 314 -11.71 -17.12 -22.51
N PHE A 315 -10.56 -17.79 -22.62
CA PHE A 315 -9.52 -17.49 -23.60
C PHE A 315 -9.53 -18.44 -24.80
N GLY A 316 -9.39 -19.74 -24.59
CA GLY A 316 -9.14 -20.70 -25.67
C GLY A 316 -8.47 -21.94 -25.13
N LYS A 317 -8.38 -23.00 -25.94
CA LYS A 317 -7.83 -24.28 -25.46
C LYS A 317 -6.36 -24.12 -25.07
N TYR A 318 -6.01 -24.57 -23.88
CA TYR A 318 -4.61 -24.77 -23.48
C TYR A 318 -3.84 -25.60 -24.54
N PRO A 319 -2.72 -25.09 -25.09
CA PRO A 319 -2.07 -25.67 -26.26
C PRO A 319 -1.11 -26.82 -25.93
N TRP A 320 -0.71 -26.95 -24.66
CA TRP A 320 0.30 -27.93 -24.23
C TRP A 320 -0.34 -29.19 -23.62
N PRO A 321 0.36 -30.36 -23.65
CA PRO A 321 -0.24 -31.65 -23.28
C PRO A 321 -0.39 -31.89 -21.77
N GLN A 322 0.24 -31.08 -20.93
CA GLN A 322 0.19 -31.23 -19.49
C GLN A 322 0.40 -29.91 -18.74
N MET A 323 -0.01 -29.91 -17.46
CA MET A 323 0.23 -28.85 -16.49
C MET A 323 0.76 -29.48 -15.19
N THR A 324 1.90 -28.99 -14.70
CA THR A 324 2.53 -29.44 -13.45
C THR A 324 2.32 -28.42 -12.34
N ASN A 325 1.57 -28.75 -11.29
CA ASN A 325 1.38 -27.92 -10.10
C ASN A 325 2.24 -28.45 -8.94
N VAL A 326 3.26 -27.71 -8.53
CA VAL A 326 4.16 -28.15 -7.45
C VAL A 326 4.06 -27.27 -6.22
N HIS A 327 4.17 -27.89 -5.05
CA HIS A 327 4.45 -27.17 -3.82
C HIS A 327 5.91 -26.72 -3.81
N ARG A 328 6.14 -25.40 -3.87
CA ARG A 328 7.48 -24.78 -3.86
C ARG A 328 8.04 -24.58 -2.43
N ILE A 329 9.28 -24.12 -2.31
CA ILE A 329 9.95 -23.81 -1.04
C ILE A 329 9.48 -22.46 -0.43
N GLU A 330 9.30 -21.43 -1.27
CA GLU A 330 8.82 -20.10 -0.86
C GLU A 330 7.28 -20.05 -0.69
N GLY A 331 6.76 -19.01 -0.05
CA GLY A 331 5.34 -18.66 -0.19
C GLY A 331 5.04 -17.98 -1.54
N GLY A 332 3.77 -17.65 -1.78
CA GLY A 332 3.33 -17.03 -3.04
C GLY A 332 3.31 -18.01 -4.22
N GLY A 333 3.29 -17.49 -5.44
CA GLY A 333 3.31 -18.26 -6.66
C GLY A 333 4.38 -17.75 -7.63
N THR A 334 4.79 -18.59 -8.58
CA THR A 334 5.53 -18.19 -9.78
C THR A 334 5.14 -19.13 -10.91
N GLU A 335 4.82 -18.52 -12.03
CA GLU A 335 4.39 -19.06 -13.29
C GLU A 335 5.58 -19.51 -14.14
N PHE A 336 5.46 -20.70 -14.73
CA PHE A 336 6.33 -21.13 -15.81
C PHE A 336 5.46 -21.83 -16.86
N PRO A 337 5.84 -21.82 -18.15
CA PRO A 337 5.10 -22.59 -19.14
C PRO A 337 4.97 -24.06 -18.73
N MET A 338 3.74 -24.58 -18.76
CA MET A 338 3.40 -25.95 -18.34
C MET A 338 3.63 -26.26 -16.85
N MET A 339 3.93 -25.26 -16.01
CA MET A 339 4.28 -25.49 -14.62
C MET A 339 3.93 -24.31 -13.70
N MET A 340 3.48 -24.59 -12.49
CA MET A 340 3.25 -23.58 -11.45
C MET A 340 4.00 -23.96 -10.18
N HIS A 341 4.79 -23.02 -9.66
CA HIS A 341 5.41 -23.12 -8.34
C HIS A 341 4.50 -22.44 -7.32
N ASN A 342 3.74 -23.21 -6.57
CA ASN A 342 2.72 -22.71 -5.64
C ASN A 342 3.13 -22.94 -4.18
N GLY A 343 3.03 -21.91 -3.35
CA GLY A 343 3.23 -22.00 -1.89
C GLY A 343 1.98 -22.44 -1.12
N SER A 344 0.84 -22.57 -1.80
CA SER A 344 -0.40 -23.11 -1.22
C SER A 344 -1.30 -23.71 -2.31
N ALA A 345 -2.18 -24.63 -1.94
CA ALA A 345 -3.18 -25.18 -2.86
C ALA A 345 -4.46 -24.34 -2.97
N SER A 346 -4.50 -23.08 -2.53
CA SER A 346 -5.74 -22.30 -2.56
C SER A 346 -6.25 -22.15 -4.01
N GLN A 347 -7.59 -22.19 -4.21
CA GLN A 347 -8.16 -22.03 -5.56
C GLN A 347 -7.76 -20.69 -6.19
N LYS A 348 -7.67 -19.62 -5.38
CA LYS A 348 -7.27 -18.28 -5.83
C LYS A 348 -5.85 -18.28 -6.39
N LEU A 349 -4.90 -18.84 -5.64
CA LEU A 349 -3.50 -18.91 -6.09
C LEU A 349 -3.33 -19.83 -7.29
N ILE A 350 -3.89 -21.05 -7.28
CA ILE A 350 -3.79 -21.98 -8.42
C ILE A 350 -4.37 -21.37 -9.70
N LEU A 351 -5.49 -20.65 -9.59
CA LEU A 351 -6.08 -19.96 -10.74
C LEU A 351 -5.22 -18.79 -11.22
N HIS A 352 -4.59 -18.04 -10.30
CA HIS A 352 -3.71 -16.93 -10.62
C HIS A 352 -2.49 -17.42 -11.42
N GLU A 353 -1.73 -18.37 -10.87
CA GLU A 353 -0.58 -18.97 -11.56
C GLU A 353 -0.97 -19.72 -12.85
N GLY A 354 -2.17 -20.32 -12.87
CA GLY A 354 -2.72 -20.94 -14.07
C GLY A 354 -3.09 -19.92 -15.13
N GLY A 355 -3.56 -18.74 -14.73
CA GLY A 355 -3.87 -17.60 -15.60
C GLY A 355 -2.65 -17.02 -16.27
N HIS A 356 -1.55 -16.89 -15.52
CA HIS A 356 -0.26 -16.49 -16.08
C HIS A 356 0.20 -17.38 -17.23
N ASN A 357 -0.07 -18.70 -17.19
CA ASN A 357 0.22 -19.58 -18.32
C ASN A 357 -0.52 -19.17 -19.61
N TYR A 358 -1.68 -18.52 -19.53
CA TYR A 358 -2.40 -17.96 -20.68
C TYR A 358 -1.90 -16.56 -21.05
N LEU A 359 -1.79 -15.67 -20.06
CA LEU A 359 -1.58 -14.24 -20.28
C LEU A 359 -0.11 -13.83 -20.48
N MET A 360 0.83 -14.68 -20.07
CA MET A 360 2.27 -14.50 -20.26
C MET A 360 2.91 -15.75 -20.87
N GLY A 361 2.55 -16.95 -20.40
CA GLY A 361 3.04 -18.21 -20.98
C GLY A 361 2.76 -18.33 -22.48
N ILE A 362 1.49 -18.14 -22.87
CA ILE A 362 1.02 -18.29 -24.25
C ILE A 362 0.99 -16.95 -24.99
N LEU A 363 0.61 -15.87 -24.31
CA LEU A 363 0.58 -14.50 -24.83
C LEU A 363 1.81 -13.73 -24.35
N ALA A 364 3.00 -14.18 -24.76
CA ALA A 364 4.31 -13.78 -24.24
C ALA A 364 4.59 -12.26 -24.24
N ASN A 365 4.06 -11.55 -23.26
CA ASN A 365 4.29 -10.14 -23.02
C ASN A 365 5.69 -9.91 -22.43
N ASN A 366 6.19 -8.67 -22.54
CA ASN A 366 7.43 -8.27 -21.85
C ASN A 366 7.08 -7.67 -20.50
N GLU A 367 6.98 -8.51 -19.47
CA GLU A 367 6.54 -8.06 -18.14
C GLU A 367 7.46 -7.00 -17.52
N TRP A 368 8.77 -7.03 -17.81
CA TRP A 368 9.68 -6.01 -17.32
C TRP A 368 9.31 -4.60 -17.83
N LYS A 369 8.75 -4.51 -19.04
CA LYS A 369 8.35 -3.25 -19.67
C LYS A 369 6.87 -2.92 -19.45
N GLU A 370 6.01 -3.92 -19.49
CA GLU A 370 4.54 -3.78 -19.50
C GLU A 370 3.88 -4.77 -18.53
N GLY A 371 4.38 -4.83 -17.29
CA GLY A 371 3.97 -5.84 -16.31
C GLY A 371 2.48 -5.89 -15.97
N PHE A 372 1.72 -4.84 -16.28
CA PHE A 372 0.26 -4.84 -16.12
C PHE A 372 -0.44 -5.84 -17.05
N LEU A 373 0.16 -6.16 -18.22
CA LEU A 373 -0.38 -7.17 -19.15
C LEU A 373 -0.27 -8.59 -18.59
N ASP A 374 0.61 -8.79 -17.62
CA ASP A 374 0.69 -10.04 -16.90
C ASP A 374 -0.03 -9.95 -15.55
N GLU A 375 0.55 -9.26 -14.58
CA GLU A 375 0.11 -9.28 -13.19
C GLU A 375 -1.25 -8.61 -12.97
N GLY A 376 -1.45 -7.44 -13.56
CA GLY A 376 -2.73 -6.73 -13.49
C GLY A 376 -3.85 -7.48 -14.21
N PHE A 377 -3.52 -8.09 -15.35
CA PHE A 377 -4.46 -8.85 -16.16
C PHE A 377 -4.82 -10.18 -15.46
N THR A 378 -3.83 -10.89 -14.94
CA THR A 378 -4.00 -12.12 -14.17
C THR A 378 -4.74 -11.87 -12.86
N SER A 379 -4.54 -10.73 -12.21
CA SER A 379 -5.35 -10.30 -11.07
C SER A 379 -6.82 -10.09 -11.47
N TYR A 380 -7.08 -9.39 -12.59
CA TYR A 380 -8.44 -9.17 -13.10
C TYR A 380 -9.16 -10.46 -13.50
N GLN A 381 -8.51 -11.39 -14.20
CA GLN A 381 -9.16 -12.67 -14.53
C GLN A 381 -9.43 -13.50 -13.26
N THR A 382 -8.54 -13.43 -12.26
CA THR A 382 -8.74 -14.13 -10.98
C THR A 382 -9.99 -13.58 -10.28
N ALA A 383 -10.14 -12.25 -10.20
CA ALA A 383 -11.34 -11.62 -9.64
C ALA A 383 -12.61 -11.96 -10.44
N LEU A 384 -12.51 -12.00 -11.78
CA LEU A 384 -13.63 -12.35 -12.66
C LEU A 384 -14.16 -13.77 -12.39
N PHE A 385 -13.30 -14.76 -12.16
CA PHE A 385 -13.71 -16.13 -11.82
C PHE A 385 -14.58 -16.19 -10.57
N PHE A 386 -14.14 -15.56 -9.48
CA PHE A 386 -14.88 -15.57 -8.22
C PHE A 386 -16.19 -14.78 -8.34
N GLN A 387 -16.18 -13.67 -9.09
CA GLN A 387 -17.38 -12.92 -9.41
C GLN A 387 -18.42 -13.78 -10.16
N GLU A 388 -18.02 -14.51 -11.19
CA GLU A 388 -18.93 -15.33 -12.01
C GLU A 388 -19.48 -16.55 -11.27
N ARG A 389 -18.68 -17.20 -10.41
CA ARG A 389 -19.13 -18.36 -9.63
C ARG A 389 -19.94 -18.00 -8.39
N GLY A 390 -20.04 -16.72 -8.03
CA GLY A 390 -20.75 -16.26 -6.84
C GLY A 390 -20.18 -16.82 -5.53
N VAL A 391 -18.95 -17.32 -5.55
CA VAL A 391 -18.26 -17.89 -4.39
C VAL A 391 -17.73 -16.73 -3.57
N LYS A 392 -18.33 -16.50 -2.41
CA LYS A 392 -17.80 -15.62 -1.37
C LYS A 392 -16.78 -16.43 -0.57
N GLY A 393 -15.50 -16.13 -0.71
CA GLY A 393 -14.47 -16.62 0.20
C GLY A 393 -14.69 -16.13 1.64
N PRO A 394 -14.01 -16.72 2.62
CA PRO A 394 -14.10 -16.30 4.03
C PRO A 394 -13.58 -14.87 4.29
N GLU A 395 -12.89 -14.26 3.32
CA GLU A 395 -12.46 -12.85 3.33
C GLU A 395 -13.42 -11.91 2.57
N ASP A 396 -14.41 -12.47 1.83
CA ASP A 396 -15.31 -11.76 0.91
C ASP A 396 -16.63 -11.29 1.55
N GLU A 397 -16.60 -10.87 2.83
CA GLU A 397 -17.69 -10.06 3.39
C GLU A 397 -17.77 -8.68 2.70
N PHE A 398 -16.76 -8.31 1.92
CA PHE A 398 -16.64 -7.06 1.18
C PHE A 398 -16.62 -7.28 -0.33
N ASP A 399 -17.28 -6.39 -1.07
CA ASP A 399 -17.23 -6.31 -2.53
C ASP A 399 -15.77 -6.03 -2.97
N GLU A 400 -15.04 -7.04 -3.47
CA GLU A 400 -13.60 -6.98 -3.81
C GLU A 400 -13.28 -5.76 -4.70
N TYR A 401 -14.11 -5.49 -5.72
CA TYR A 401 -13.95 -4.30 -6.57
C TYR A 401 -13.96 -3.01 -5.76
N ARG A 402 -14.88 -2.87 -4.79
CA ARG A 402 -14.99 -1.64 -3.98
C ARG A 402 -13.81 -1.48 -3.03
N VAL A 403 -13.20 -2.58 -2.59
CA VAL A 403 -11.98 -2.53 -1.78
C VAL A 403 -10.79 -2.10 -2.66
N LEU A 404 -10.63 -2.73 -3.83
CA LEU A 404 -9.60 -2.41 -4.82
C LEU A 404 -9.68 -0.95 -5.27
N GLU A 405 -10.84 -0.52 -5.78
CA GLU A 405 -11.10 0.82 -6.28
C GLU A 405 -10.83 1.87 -5.20
N ARG A 406 -11.33 1.65 -3.98
CA ARG A 406 -11.09 2.56 -2.87
C ARG A 406 -9.61 2.65 -2.50
N GLY A 407 -8.89 1.53 -2.51
CA GLY A 407 -7.45 1.50 -2.23
C GLY A 407 -6.67 2.34 -3.23
N ILE A 408 -6.92 2.14 -4.53
CA ILE A 408 -6.29 2.92 -5.61
C ILE A 408 -6.70 4.39 -5.55
N LEU A 409 -7.97 4.68 -5.25
CA LEU A 409 -8.46 6.04 -5.11
C LEU A 409 -7.75 6.79 -3.97
N GLU A 410 -7.59 6.17 -2.81
CA GLU A 410 -6.87 6.78 -1.69
C GLU A 410 -5.39 7.01 -2.03
N PHE A 411 -4.79 6.11 -2.81
CA PHE A 411 -3.42 6.22 -3.33
C PHE A 411 -3.24 7.37 -4.34
N ASP A 412 -4.19 7.52 -5.27
CA ASP A 412 -4.28 8.63 -6.21
C ASP A 412 -4.40 9.96 -5.47
N LEU A 413 -5.30 10.02 -4.47
CA LEU A 413 -5.56 11.22 -3.68
C LEU A 413 -4.36 11.64 -2.82
N ASP A 414 -3.49 10.71 -2.47
CA ASP A 414 -2.27 11.02 -1.72
C ASP A 414 -1.09 11.38 -2.63
N GLY A 415 -1.26 11.29 -3.95
CA GLY A 415 -0.21 11.54 -4.93
C GLY A 415 0.88 10.47 -4.89
N TRP A 416 0.51 9.23 -4.50
CA TRP A 416 1.43 8.10 -4.50
C TRP A 416 1.49 7.39 -5.85
N SER A 417 0.40 7.43 -6.63
CA SER A 417 0.34 6.77 -7.93
C SER A 417 1.45 7.25 -8.87
N GLU A 418 1.93 6.32 -9.67
CA GLU A 418 2.83 6.52 -10.81
C GLU A 418 2.17 5.87 -12.04
N PRO A 419 2.52 6.25 -13.28
CA PRO A 419 2.02 5.56 -14.46
C PRO A 419 2.21 4.04 -14.36
N THR A 420 1.16 3.27 -14.67
CA THR A 420 1.20 1.80 -14.71
C THR A 420 2.06 1.28 -15.88
N SER A 421 2.34 2.12 -16.88
CA SER A 421 3.22 1.80 -18.02
C SER A 421 4.71 2.07 -17.77
N PHE A 422 5.10 2.46 -16.56
CA PHE A 422 6.53 2.57 -16.23
C PHE A 422 7.19 1.19 -16.28
N VAL A 423 8.44 1.19 -16.73
CA VAL A 423 9.29 0.00 -16.70
C VAL A 423 9.58 -0.36 -15.24
N SER A 424 9.68 -1.66 -14.93
CA SER A 424 9.67 -2.16 -13.55
C SER A 424 10.72 -1.55 -12.61
N ASN A 425 11.87 -1.09 -13.13
CA ASN A 425 12.93 -0.47 -12.34
C ASN A 425 12.87 1.08 -12.26
N GLU A 426 11.87 1.72 -12.86
CA GLU A 426 11.68 3.18 -12.83
C GLU A 426 10.76 3.65 -11.69
N TYR A 427 10.01 2.73 -11.07
CA TYR A 427 9.18 3.04 -9.90
C TYR A 427 10.02 3.47 -8.70
N ARG A 428 9.46 4.39 -7.90
CA ARG A 428 10.16 4.95 -6.72
C ARG A 428 10.53 3.91 -5.66
N ASP A 429 9.72 2.87 -5.52
CA ASP A 429 9.89 1.76 -4.59
C ASP A 429 9.02 0.56 -5.01
N PHE A 430 9.36 -0.62 -4.50
CA PHE A 430 8.68 -1.87 -4.81
C PHE A 430 7.19 -1.88 -4.41
N VAL A 431 6.81 -1.18 -3.33
CA VAL A 431 5.41 -1.11 -2.90
C VAL A 431 4.57 -0.34 -3.92
N THR A 432 5.12 0.74 -4.46
CA THR A 432 4.50 1.54 -5.51
C THR A 432 4.41 0.74 -6.81
N TYR A 433 5.50 0.07 -7.24
CA TYR A 433 5.48 -0.88 -8.37
C TYR A 433 4.34 -1.89 -8.23
N ASN A 434 4.31 -2.62 -7.11
CA ASN A 434 3.33 -3.68 -6.89
C ASN A 434 1.89 -3.13 -6.93
N THR A 435 1.65 -1.98 -6.31
CA THR A 435 0.32 -1.35 -6.33
C THR A 435 -0.09 -0.91 -7.75
N MET A 436 0.83 -0.38 -8.55
CA MET A 436 0.52 0.09 -9.90
C MET A 436 0.35 -1.03 -10.91
N ILE A 437 1.15 -2.09 -10.80
CA ILE A 437 1.15 -3.22 -11.75
C ILE A 437 0.04 -4.22 -11.44
N TYR A 438 -0.16 -4.59 -10.17
CA TYR A 438 -1.21 -5.54 -9.79
C TYR A 438 -2.54 -4.81 -9.61
N SER A 439 -2.65 -3.95 -8.59
CA SER A 439 -3.95 -3.41 -8.18
C SER A 439 -4.52 -2.36 -9.14
N ARG A 440 -3.70 -1.40 -9.61
CA ARG A 440 -4.16 -0.41 -10.59
C ARG A 440 -4.30 -1.05 -11.98
N GLY A 441 -3.44 -2.00 -12.34
CA GLY A 441 -3.58 -2.81 -13.56
C GLY A 441 -4.89 -3.61 -13.58
N GLU A 442 -5.24 -4.29 -12.49
CA GLU A 442 -6.53 -4.97 -12.32
C GLU A 442 -7.71 -4.01 -12.48
N LEU A 443 -7.63 -2.85 -11.82
CA LEU A 443 -8.66 -1.82 -11.90
C LEU A 443 -8.81 -1.29 -13.34
N PHE A 444 -7.72 -1.15 -14.09
CA PHE A 444 -7.76 -0.79 -15.51
C PHE A 444 -8.63 -1.77 -16.32
N PHE A 445 -8.44 -3.08 -16.18
CA PHE A 445 -9.27 -4.06 -16.90
C PHE A 445 -10.72 -4.08 -16.44
N HIS A 446 -10.99 -3.87 -15.14
CA HIS A 446 -12.36 -3.66 -14.67
C HIS A 446 -13.02 -2.42 -15.30
N GLN A 447 -12.27 -1.33 -15.43
CA GLN A 447 -12.77 -0.09 -16.03
C GLN A 447 -12.98 -0.24 -17.54
N LEU A 448 -12.08 -0.94 -18.23
CA LEU A 448 -12.27 -1.31 -19.63
C LEU A 448 -13.56 -2.10 -19.82
N ARG A 449 -13.80 -3.12 -18.97
CA ARG A 449 -15.03 -3.91 -18.97
C ARG A 449 -16.28 -3.07 -18.72
N GLU A 450 -16.24 -2.07 -17.85
CA GLU A 450 -17.37 -1.14 -17.64
C GLU A 450 -17.64 -0.25 -18.86
N ILE A 451 -16.61 0.08 -19.65
CA ILE A 451 -16.72 0.89 -20.88
C ILE A 451 -17.28 0.05 -22.04
N VAL A 452 -16.69 -1.11 -22.31
CA VAL A 452 -17.06 -1.94 -23.48
C VAL A 452 -18.25 -2.87 -23.20
N GLY A 453 -18.50 -3.18 -21.92
CA GLY A 453 -19.53 -4.10 -21.47
C GLY A 453 -19.03 -5.56 -21.36
N PRO A 454 -19.62 -6.40 -20.48
CA PRO A 454 -19.11 -7.75 -20.21
C PRO A 454 -19.05 -8.67 -21.44
N ALA A 455 -20.06 -8.63 -22.30
CA ALA A 455 -20.13 -9.47 -23.49
C ALA A 455 -19.02 -9.14 -24.50
N VAL A 456 -18.80 -7.84 -24.76
CA VAL A 456 -17.74 -7.36 -25.64
C VAL A 456 -16.37 -7.64 -25.03
N MET A 457 -16.21 -7.47 -23.71
CA MET A 457 -14.96 -7.81 -23.03
C MET A 457 -14.60 -9.29 -23.23
N LYS A 458 -15.57 -10.21 -23.06
CA LYS A 458 -15.33 -11.64 -23.34
C LYS A 458 -14.90 -11.89 -24.79
N GLN A 459 -15.49 -11.19 -25.76
CA GLN A 459 -15.09 -11.28 -27.16
C GLN A 459 -13.67 -10.72 -27.41
N ILE A 460 -13.29 -9.64 -26.72
CA ILE A 460 -11.93 -9.08 -26.75
C ILE A 460 -10.93 -10.12 -26.26
N LEU A 461 -11.16 -10.72 -25.09
CA LEU A 461 -10.28 -11.74 -24.52
C LEU A 461 -10.11 -12.93 -25.46
N ARG A 462 -11.22 -13.43 -26.03
CA ARG A 462 -11.19 -14.54 -26.97
C ARG A 462 -10.42 -14.21 -28.25
N THR A 463 -10.70 -13.04 -28.84
CA THR A 463 -10.05 -12.60 -30.08
C THR A 463 -8.56 -12.34 -29.87
N TYR A 464 -8.19 -11.79 -28.70
CA TYR A 464 -6.80 -11.52 -28.33
C TYR A 464 -6.03 -12.84 -28.24
N TYR A 465 -6.58 -13.82 -27.52
CA TYR A 465 -6.01 -15.15 -27.42
C TYR A 465 -5.89 -15.83 -28.80
N ASP A 466 -6.99 -15.94 -29.54
CA ASP A 466 -7.01 -16.67 -30.82
C ASP A 466 -6.01 -16.09 -31.84
N ARG A 467 -5.80 -14.76 -31.85
CA ARG A 467 -4.90 -14.06 -32.76
C ARG A 467 -3.42 -14.17 -32.36
N TRP A 468 -3.15 -14.14 -31.06
CA TRP A 468 -1.80 -13.95 -30.51
C TRP A 468 -1.26 -15.14 -29.72
N GLN A 469 -2.00 -16.25 -29.59
CA GLN A 469 -1.47 -17.45 -28.95
C GLN A 469 -0.12 -17.87 -29.56
N LEU A 470 0.85 -18.18 -28.70
CA LEU A 470 2.23 -18.53 -29.02
C LEU A 470 2.98 -17.44 -29.83
N LYS A 471 2.65 -16.17 -29.54
CA LYS A 471 3.31 -14.97 -30.08
C LYS A 471 3.58 -13.95 -28.99
N HIS A 472 4.63 -13.15 -29.18
CA HIS A 472 4.86 -11.94 -28.38
C HIS A 472 3.80 -10.86 -28.60
N VAL A 473 3.39 -10.22 -27.51
CA VAL A 473 2.35 -9.18 -27.46
C VAL A 473 2.81 -7.97 -26.63
N ASP A 474 2.16 -6.83 -26.86
CA ASP A 474 2.38 -5.58 -26.15
C ASP A 474 1.08 -4.78 -25.97
N GLU A 475 1.14 -3.60 -25.33
CA GLU A 475 -0.02 -2.72 -25.13
C GLU A 475 -0.73 -2.42 -26.46
N GLY A 476 0.04 -2.21 -27.53
CA GLY A 476 -0.48 -1.93 -28.87
C GLY A 476 -1.30 -3.08 -29.43
N ALA A 477 -0.80 -4.31 -29.30
CA ALA A 477 -1.48 -5.54 -29.74
C ALA A 477 -2.83 -5.73 -29.01
N PHE A 478 -2.86 -5.53 -27.70
CA PHE A 478 -4.09 -5.63 -26.92
C PHE A 478 -5.07 -4.50 -27.26
N ARG A 479 -4.60 -3.25 -27.32
CA ARG A 479 -5.45 -2.09 -27.66
C ARG A 479 -6.09 -2.26 -29.04
N GLN A 480 -5.33 -2.69 -30.04
CA GLN A 480 -5.85 -2.89 -31.39
C GLN A 480 -7.01 -3.89 -31.41
N VAL A 481 -6.88 -5.02 -30.70
CA VAL A 481 -7.97 -6.00 -30.57
C VAL A 481 -9.16 -5.40 -29.83
N ALA A 482 -8.91 -4.68 -28.73
CA ALA A 482 -9.97 -4.06 -27.94
C ALA A 482 -10.78 -3.04 -28.76
N GLU A 483 -10.13 -2.16 -29.52
CA GLU A 483 -10.77 -1.17 -30.39
C GLU A 483 -11.50 -1.83 -31.57
N GLU A 484 -10.88 -2.83 -32.21
CA GLU A 484 -11.48 -3.58 -33.31
C GLU A 484 -12.76 -4.28 -32.91
N VAL A 485 -12.77 -5.00 -31.78
CA VAL A 485 -13.93 -5.77 -31.32
C VAL A 485 -15.00 -4.85 -30.75
N SER A 486 -14.61 -3.82 -29.97
CA SER A 486 -15.58 -2.90 -29.35
C SER A 486 -16.13 -1.84 -30.30
N LYS A 487 -15.47 -1.60 -31.44
CA LYS A 487 -15.76 -0.50 -32.38
C LYS A 487 -15.74 0.87 -31.71
N ARG A 488 -14.89 1.04 -30.70
CA ARG A 488 -14.68 2.28 -29.94
C ARG A 488 -13.23 2.73 -30.04
N ASP A 489 -13.01 4.04 -30.04
CA ASP A 489 -11.69 4.63 -29.80
C ASP A 489 -11.37 4.55 -28.31
N LEU A 490 -10.30 3.85 -27.96
CA LEU A 490 -9.87 3.62 -26.58
C LEU A 490 -8.54 4.32 -26.27
N ALA A 491 -7.96 5.07 -27.22
CA ALA A 491 -6.67 5.72 -27.03
C ALA A 491 -6.65 6.65 -25.81
N GLY A 492 -7.71 7.43 -25.60
CA GLY A 492 -7.84 8.30 -24.43
C GLY A 492 -7.91 7.53 -23.11
N PHE A 493 -8.60 6.39 -23.09
CA PHE A 493 -8.72 5.53 -21.92
C PHE A 493 -7.37 4.89 -21.54
N PHE A 494 -6.66 4.31 -22.51
CA PHE A 494 -5.31 3.77 -22.28
C PHE A 494 -4.35 4.87 -21.80
N GLY A 495 -4.38 6.03 -22.46
CA GLY A 495 -3.55 7.18 -22.11
C GLY A 495 -3.75 7.69 -20.67
N GLN A 496 -4.99 7.80 -20.20
CA GLN A 496 -5.28 8.35 -18.87
C GLN A 496 -5.05 7.35 -17.71
N TRP A 497 -5.14 6.05 -17.98
CA TRP A 497 -5.03 4.99 -16.96
C TRP A 497 -3.63 4.38 -16.87
N LEU A 498 -3.00 4.12 -18.01
CA LEU A 498 -1.68 3.48 -18.05
C LEU A 498 -0.55 4.52 -17.98
N HIS A 499 -0.68 5.61 -18.73
CA HIS A 499 0.41 6.59 -18.92
C HIS A 499 0.29 7.84 -18.02
N ARG A 500 -0.76 7.93 -17.19
CA ARG A 500 -1.05 9.09 -16.32
C ARG A 500 -1.71 8.66 -14.99
N THR A 501 -1.70 9.59 -14.04
CA THR A 501 -2.32 9.45 -12.70
C THR A 501 -3.55 10.36 -12.57
N THR A 502 -4.42 10.28 -13.57
CA THR A 502 -5.54 11.20 -13.77
C THR A 502 -6.62 11.06 -12.68
N LEU A 503 -7.15 12.18 -12.17
CA LEU A 503 -8.29 12.22 -11.24
C LEU A 503 -9.62 12.43 -11.98
N TYR A 504 -10.72 11.95 -11.39
CA TYR A 504 -12.08 12.04 -11.92
C TYR A 504 -13.01 12.69 -10.90
N ASP A 505 -13.83 13.66 -11.33
CA ASP A 505 -14.86 14.31 -10.51
C ASP A 505 -16.01 14.81 -11.41
N TYR A 506 -17.21 14.31 -11.17
CA TYR A 506 -18.43 14.62 -11.92
C TYR A 506 -19.58 15.13 -11.02
N GLY A 507 -19.88 16.41 -11.12
CA GLY A 507 -20.95 17.04 -10.34
C GLY A 507 -22.26 17.24 -11.10
N VAL A 508 -23.39 17.18 -10.38
CA VAL A 508 -24.68 17.66 -10.89
C VAL A 508 -24.71 19.19 -10.82
N GLY A 509 -24.74 19.84 -11.98
CA GLY A 509 -24.85 21.29 -12.10
C GLY A 509 -26.29 21.82 -11.98
N GLN A 510 -26.70 22.63 -12.94
CA GLN A 510 -28.08 23.12 -13.04
C GLN A 510 -29.06 22.00 -13.46
N VAL A 511 -30.26 22.02 -12.88
CA VAL A 511 -31.37 21.12 -13.28
C VAL A 511 -32.60 21.97 -13.55
N ARG A 512 -33.18 21.83 -14.74
CA ARG A 512 -34.41 22.52 -15.16
C ARG A 512 -35.46 21.48 -15.51
N SER A 513 -36.61 21.53 -14.85
CA SER A 513 -37.68 20.55 -15.11
C SER A 513 -38.98 21.24 -15.50
N LYS A 514 -39.58 20.81 -16.61
CA LYS A 514 -40.88 21.30 -17.10
C LYS A 514 -41.85 20.14 -17.32
N ARG A 515 -43.13 20.36 -17.02
CA ARG A 515 -44.20 19.43 -17.39
C ARG A 515 -44.56 19.67 -18.86
N ARG A 516 -44.69 18.60 -19.64
CA ARG A 516 -45.18 18.61 -21.01
C ARG A 516 -46.72 18.55 -21.04
N ALA A 517 -47.31 18.86 -22.20
CA ALA A 517 -48.75 18.79 -22.41
C ALA A 517 -49.31 17.37 -22.23
N ASP A 518 -48.53 16.34 -22.57
CA ASP A 518 -48.84 14.91 -22.36
C ASP A 518 -48.80 14.46 -20.88
N GLY A 519 -48.55 15.39 -19.95
CA GLY A 519 -48.47 15.13 -18.52
C GLY A 519 -47.12 14.64 -18.02
N GLN A 520 -46.19 14.25 -18.89
CA GLN A 520 -44.83 13.83 -18.55
C GLN A 520 -43.95 15.02 -18.13
N TRP A 521 -42.79 14.73 -17.56
CA TRP A 521 -41.80 15.73 -17.14
C TRP A 521 -40.51 15.57 -17.91
N VAL A 522 -40.01 16.67 -18.48
CA VAL A 522 -38.64 16.75 -19.03
C VAL A 522 -37.75 17.39 -18.00
N SER A 523 -36.61 16.76 -17.71
CA SER A 523 -35.53 17.35 -16.93
C SER A 523 -34.31 17.52 -17.80
N ARG A 524 -33.88 18.78 -17.95
CA ARG A 524 -32.61 19.16 -18.55
C ARG A 524 -31.57 19.28 -17.44
N VAL A 525 -30.57 18.41 -17.44
CA VAL A 525 -29.54 18.24 -16.40
C VAL A 525 -28.18 18.63 -16.96
N GLU A 526 -27.47 19.53 -16.27
CA GLU A 526 -26.07 19.84 -16.53
C GLU A 526 -25.18 18.86 -15.75
N VAL A 527 -24.35 18.11 -16.48
CA VAL A 527 -23.23 17.32 -15.94
C VAL A 527 -21.98 18.20 -16.01
N ARG A 528 -21.29 18.36 -14.89
CA ARG A 528 -20.03 19.11 -14.81
C ARG A 528 -18.88 18.17 -14.55
N ARG A 529 -17.82 18.25 -15.35
CA ARG A 529 -16.57 17.54 -15.10
C ARG A 529 -15.58 18.53 -14.47
N HIS A 530 -15.18 18.26 -13.23
CA HIS A 530 -14.34 19.16 -12.42
C HIS A 530 -12.84 18.84 -12.53
N GLU A 531 -12.51 17.61 -12.90
CA GLU A 531 -11.13 17.14 -13.09
C GLU A 531 -10.88 16.68 -14.53
N SER A 532 -9.61 16.47 -14.90
CA SER A 532 -9.23 16.15 -16.28
C SER A 532 -9.66 14.76 -16.78
N GLY A 533 -9.93 13.81 -15.88
CA GLY A 533 -10.28 12.43 -16.23
C GLY A 533 -11.62 12.31 -16.95
N VAL A 534 -11.64 11.50 -18.01
CA VAL A 534 -12.83 11.29 -18.86
C VAL A 534 -13.30 9.85 -18.75
N PHE A 535 -14.57 9.65 -18.43
CA PHE A 535 -15.17 8.34 -18.25
C PHE A 535 -16.66 8.41 -18.65
N PRO A 536 -17.23 7.36 -19.27
CA PRO A 536 -18.67 7.33 -19.54
C PRO A 536 -19.48 7.28 -18.24
N VAL A 537 -20.39 8.23 -18.03
CA VAL A 537 -21.17 8.32 -16.79
C VAL A 537 -22.67 8.14 -17.03
N ASP A 538 -23.31 7.36 -16.17
CA ASP A 538 -24.76 7.19 -16.15
C ASP A 538 -25.42 8.37 -15.40
N VAL A 539 -26.33 9.09 -16.04
CA VAL A 539 -27.16 10.14 -15.43
C VAL A 539 -28.57 9.62 -15.25
N VAL A 540 -29.07 9.62 -14.03
CA VAL A 540 -30.39 9.08 -13.68
C VAL A 540 -31.26 10.16 -13.05
N VAL A 541 -32.46 10.34 -13.60
CA VAL A 541 -33.53 11.15 -13.01
C VAL A 541 -34.58 10.22 -12.42
N ARG A 542 -34.85 10.36 -11.11
CA ARG A 542 -35.87 9.57 -10.41
C ARG A 542 -37.10 10.41 -10.06
N SER A 543 -38.28 9.85 -10.28
CA SER A 543 -39.58 10.37 -9.84
C SER A 543 -40.17 9.45 -8.76
N LYS A 544 -41.42 9.68 -8.32
CA LYS A 544 -42.13 8.70 -7.46
C LYS A 544 -42.58 7.46 -8.24
N SER A 545 -42.86 7.60 -9.54
CA SER A 545 -43.50 6.57 -10.36
C SER A 545 -42.51 5.77 -11.21
N ASP A 546 -41.36 6.36 -11.54
CA ASP A 546 -40.44 5.84 -12.54
C ASP A 546 -39.07 6.54 -12.46
N SER A 547 -38.10 6.02 -13.23
CA SER A 547 -36.79 6.61 -13.44
C SER A 547 -36.41 6.57 -14.91
N ALA A 548 -35.69 7.60 -15.36
CA ALA A 548 -35.06 7.64 -16.66
C ALA A 548 -33.53 7.69 -16.49
N ALA A 549 -32.80 7.03 -17.37
CA ALA A 549 -31.34 7.01 -17.37
C ALA A 549 -30.81 7.32 -18.78
N VAL A 550 -29.67 8.01 -18.85
CA VAL A 550 -28.90 8.20 -20.08
C VAL A 550 -27.42 8.04 -19.75
N ARG A 551 -26.67 7.38 -20.62
CA ARG A 551 -25.21 7.28 -20.51
C ARG A 551 -24.57 8.38 -21.35
N VAL A 552 -23.72 9.19 -20.73
CA VAL A 552 -22.97 10.25 -21.40
C VAL A 552 -21.58 9.72 -21.70
N GLU A 553 -21.30 9.49 -22.98
CA GLU A 553 -19.98 9.08 -23.44
C GLU A 553 -19.05 10.30 -23.45
N GLY A 554 -17.92 10.21 -22.73
CA GLY A 554 -16.87 11.23 -22.72
C GLY A 554 -17.35 12.67 -22.44
N PRO A 555 -17.98 12.97 -21.28
CA PRO A 555 -18.52 14.29 -20.99
C PRO A 555 -17.46 15.40 -21.12
N ALA A 556 -17.79 16.44 -21.90
CA ALA A 556 -17.07 17.71 -21.87
C ALA A 556 -17.17 18.35 -20.47
N GLU A 557 -16.39 19.40 -20.21
CA GLU A 557 -16.43 20.13 -18.93
C GLU A 557 -17.85 20.49 -18.50
N ARG A 558 -18.72 20.81 -19.46
CA ARG A 558 -20.16 20.99 -19.27
C ARG A 558 -20.91 20.25 -20.36
N THR A 559 -21.75 19.31 -19.96
CA THR A 559 -22.61 18.56 -20.87
C THR A 559 -24.05 18.64 -20.40
N TRP A 560 -24.99 18.87 -21.32
CA TRP A 560 -26.42 18.89 -21.00
C TRP A 560 -27.09 17.64 -21.53
N VAL A 561 -27.91 17.00 -20.70
CA VAL A 561 -28.75 15.87 -21.10
C VAL A 561 -30.22 16.15 -20.78
N GLU A 562 -31.10 15.60 -21.59
CA GLU A 562 -32.54 15.63 -21.35
C GLU A 562 -33.06 14.23 -21.06
N LEU A 563 -33.81 14.11 -19.97
CA LEU A 563 -34.46 12.87 -19.58
C LEU A 563 -35.95 13.11 -19.34
N VAL A 564 -36.77 12.11 -19.69
CA VAL A 564 -38.23 12.18 -19.58
C VAL A 564 -38.72 11.18 -18.56
N THR A 565 -39.49 11.63 -17.57
CA THR A 565 -40.16 10.79 -16.57
C THR A 565 -41.67 11.01 -16.60
N ARG A 566 -42.46 9.98 -16.31
CA ARG A 566 -43.92 10.07 -16.19
C ARG A 566 -44.30 10.93 -14.99
N GLY A 567 -43.60 10.76 -13.87
CA GLY A 567 -43.83 11.50 -12.64
C GLY A 567 -42.99 12.77 -12.53
N LYS A 568 -43.37 13.65 -11.59
CA LYS A 568 -42.58 14.85 -11.24
C LYS A 568 -41.20 14.42 -10.70
N PRO A 569 -40.08 14.91 -11.28
CA PRO A 569 -38.74 14.51 -10.90
C PRO A 569 -38.40 14.99 -9.49
N LYS A 570 -37.74 14.13 -8.72
CA LYS A 570 -37.38 14.32 -7.32
C LYS A 570 -35.89 14.32 -7.07
N GLU A 571 -35.15 13.62 -7.90
CA GLU A 571 -33.72 13.38 -7.69
C GLU A 571 -33.01 13.25 -9.03
N VAL A 572 -31.79 13.77 -9.08
CA VAL A 572 -30.81 13.48 -10.13
C VAL A 572 -29.58 12.86 -9.48
N VAL A 573 -29.05 11.79 -10.08
CA VAL A 573 -27.81 11.13 -9.67
C VAL A 573 -26.93 10.87 -10.88
N ILE A 574 -25.65 11.22 -10.77
CA ILE A 574 -24.59 10.81 -11.70
C ILE A 574 -23.88 9.60 -11.08
N ASP A 575 -23.52 8.63 -11.91
CA ASP A 575 -22.83 7.39 -11.52
C ASP A 575 -23.46 6.69 -10.30
N PRO A 576 -24.74 6.27 -10.39
CA PRO A 576 -25.42 5.61 -9.28
C PRO A 576 -24.79 4.26 -8.88
N ARG A 577 -23.91 3.70 -9.73
CA ARG A 577 -23.21 2.42 -9.52
C ARG A 577 -21.78 2.59 -8.98
N THR A 578 -21.32 3.83 -8.77
CA THR A 578 -19.97 4.14 -8.26
C THR A 578 -18.85 3.47 -9.07
N ARG A 579 -18.90 3.60 -10.40
CA ARG A 579 -17.94 2.99 -11.33
C ARG A 579 -16.91 3.96 -11.91
N SER A 580 -17.18 5.26 -11.91
CA SER A 580 -16.37 6.27 -12.61
C SER A 580 -15.02 6.61 -11.98
N HIS A 581 -14.63 5.96 -10.86
CA HIS A 581 -13.48 6.34 -10.03
C HIS A 581 -13.54 7.79 -9.52
N ASP A 582 -14.75 8.35 -9.46
CA ASP A 582 -15.00 9.74 -9.05
C ASP A 582 -14.69 9.94 -7.57
N TRP A 583 -13.71 10.78 -7.27
CA TRP A 583 -13.23 10.94 -5.90
C TRP A 583 -14.20 11.75 -5.02
N ASN A 584 -15.10 12.56 -5.61
CA ASN A 584 -15.99 13.48 -4.90
C ASN A 584 -17.47 13.20 -5.15
N MET A 585 -17.95 12.03 -4.71
CA MET A 585 -19.34 11.64 -4.87
C MET A 585 -20.37 12.49 -4.09
N THR A 586 -19.91 13.48 -3.32
CA THR A 586 -20.80 14.36 -2.56
C THR A 586 -21.50 15.38 -3.46
N ASN A 587 -21.00 15.63 -4.68
CA ASN A 587 -21.59 16.53 -5.67
C ASN A 587 -22.39 15.78 -6.78
N ASN A 588 -22.33 14.45 -6.85
CA ASN A 588 -23.01 13.63 -7.88
C ASN A 588 -24.53 13.51 -7.70
N ARG A 589 -25.11 14.12 -6.65
CA ARG A 589 -26.54 13.98 -6.34
C ARG A 589 -27.18 15.31 -5.98
N LYS A 590 -28.35 15.55 -6.56
CA LYS A 590 -29.19 16.72 -6.29
C LYS A 590 -30.64 16.30 -6.07
N THR A 591 -31.27 16.86 -5.04
CA THR A 591 -32.67 16.57 -4.69
C THR A 591 -33.56 17.80 -4.89
N ARG A 592 -34.83 17.56 -5.23
CA ARG A 592 -35.84 18.60 -5.41
C ARG A 592 -36.66 18.77 -4.13
N GLY A 593 -36.49 19.91 -3.48
CA GLY A 593 -37.29 20.35 -2.33
C GLY A 593 -38.55 21.12 -2.76
N TRP A 594 -39.21 21.74 -1.77
CA TRP A 594 -40.43 22.52 -1.98
C TRP A 594 -40.18 23.82 -2.78
N LEU A 595 -39.01 24.46 -2.61
CA LEU A 595 -38.53 25.62 -3.39
C LEU A 595 -37.86 25.24 -4.74
N GLY A 596 -37.94 23.98 -5.17
CA GLY A 596 -37.30 23.51 -6.39
C GLY A 596 -35.96 22.79 -6.16
N TRP A 597 -35.02 22.93 -7.08
CA TRP A 597 -33.76 22.15 -7.09
C TRP A 597 -32.67 22.68 -6.13
N GLY A 598 -33.07 23.28 -5.01
CA GLY A 598 -32.18 23.78 -3.95
C GLY A 598 -32.03 22.84 -2.74
N GLY A 599 -32.36 21.55 -2.88
CA GLY A 599 -32.25 20.58 -1.79
C GLY A 599 -30.79 20.26 -1.39
N LEU A 600 -30.61 19.54 -0.29
CA LEU A 600 -29.31 19.07 0.17
C LEU A 600 -28.58 18.30 -0.94
N ASN A 601 -27.32 18.68 -1.21
CA ASN A 601 -26.43 17.94 -2.11
C ASN A 601 -25.89 16.69 -1.39
N GLY A 602 -25.75 15.60 -2.15
CA GLY A 602 -25.10 14.36 -1.68
C GLY A 602 -25.99 13.41 -0.86
N ARG A 603 -25.45 12.24 -0.55
CA ARG A 603 -26.03 11.27 0.39
C ARG A 603 -25.45 11.48 1.78
N ARG A 604 -26.25 11.22 2.82
CA ARG A 604 -25.84 11.28 4.22
C ARG A 604 -26.26 10.03 4.98
N ALA A 605 -25.43 9.59 5.92
CA ALA A 605 -25.72 8.50 6.84
C ALA A 605 -25.57 9.01 8.28
N VAL A 606 -26.69 9.21 8.95
CA VAL A 606 -26.72 9.69 10.34
C VAL A 606 -26.70 8.49 11.30
N TYR A 607 -25.88 8.55 12.34
CA TYR A 607 -25.81 7.50 13.35
C TYR A 607 -25.44 8.06 14.74
N LEU A 608 -25.81 7.31 15.79
CA LEU A 608 -25.36 7.62 17.15
C LEU A 608 -23.91 7.16 17.33
N ASP A 609 -23.03 8.07 17.71
CA ASP A 609 -21.61 7.87 17.96
C ASP A 609 -21.39 7.05 19.23
N ARG A 610 -21.39 5.73 19.10
CA ARG A 610 -21.06 4.81 20.18
C ARG A 610 -19.54 4.70 20.30
N PHE A 611 -18.99 5.25 21.38
CA PHE A 611 -17.58 5.11 21.77
C PHE A 611 -16.57 5.48 20.67
N PHE A 612 -16.77 6.62 20.01
CA PHE A 612 -15.83 7.21 19.04
C PHE A 612 -15.58 6.38 17.78
N SER A 613 -16.49 5.47 17.43
CA SER A 613 -16.40 4.70 16.19
C SER A 613 -16.72 5.56 14.97
N THR A 614 -15.76 5.68 14.05
CA THR A 614 -15.94 6.46 12.82
C THR A 614 -16.41 5.53 11.71
N ARG A 615 -17.58 5.82 11.14
CA ARG A 615 -18.06 5.16 9.93
C ARG A 615 -17.56 5.93 8.72
N THR A 616 -17.08 5.20 7.71
CA THR A 616 -16.64 5.78 6.43
C THR A 616 -17.40 5.11 5.30
N TYR A 617 -17.76 5.88 4.28
CA TYR A 617 -18.48 5.39 3.10
C TYR A 617 -17.87 6.00 1.84
N ARG A 618 -17.96 5.26 0.74
CA ARG A 618 -17.47 5.66 -0.59
C ARG A 618 -18.35 6.73 -1.26
N ASP A 619 -19.67 6.71 -1.00
CA ASP A 619 -20.68 7.44 -1.78
C ASP A 619 -21.49 8.47 -0.97
N ARG A 620 -21.13 8.71 0.31
CA ARG A 620 -21.91 9.55 1.23
C ARG A 620 -21.10 10.09 2.40
N THR A 621 -21.57 11.19 2.98
CA THR A 621 -21.06 11.70 4.26
C THR A 621 -21.64 10.88 5.42
N ALA A 622 -20.80 10.57 6.41
CA ALA A 622 -21.22 9.95 7.66
C ALA A 622 -21.31 11.01 8.77
N ASP A 623 -22.50 11.18 9.35
CA ASP A 623 -22.81 12.17 10.37
C ASP A 623 -23.08 11.46 11.70
N ALA A 624 -22.15 11.58 12.64
CA ALA A 624 -22.20 10.97 13.96
C ALA A 624 -22.74 11.96 15.00
N LEU A 625 -23.67 11.55 15.85
CA LEU A 625 -24.22 12.36 16.95
C LEU A 625 -23.89 11.73 18.31
N ALA A 626 -23.42 12.53 19.27
CA ALA A 626 -23.16 12.09 20.65
C ALA A 626 -23.72 13.11 21.66
N PRO A 627 -24.40 12.67 22.73
CA PRO A 627 -24.59 13.51 23.91
C PRO A 627 -23.24 13.75 24.59
N LEU A 628 -23.11 14.90 25.25
CA LEU A 628 -21.95 15.27 26.04
C LEU A 628 -22.37 15.65 27.45
N VAL A 629 -21.58 15.20 28.43
CA VAL A 629 -21.73 15.60 29.83
C VAL A 629 -20.35 15.71 30.47
N TRP A 630 -20.12 16.79 31.21
CA TRP A 630 -18.93 16.96 32.07
C TRP A 630 -19.24 17.98 33.17
N TYR A 631 -18.26 18.28 34.02
CA TYR A 631 -18.43 19.16 35.17
C TYR A 631 -17.23 20.10 35.33
N ASN A 632 -17.50 21.32 35.79
CA ASN A 632 -16.53 22.24 36.40
C ASN A 632 -17.19 23.10 37.49
N GLU A 633 -16.42 23.72 38.37
CA GLU A 633 -16.93 24.48 39.53
C GLU A 633 -17.69 25.76 39.13
N ALA A 634 -17.22 26.43 38.08
CA ALA A 634 -17.82 27.68 37.60
C ALA A 634 -19.23 27.43 37.05
N GLY A 635 -19.39 26.55 36.05
CA GLY A 635 -20.66 26.28 35.37
C GLY A 635 -21.45 25.06 35.85
N GLY A 636 -20.94 24.32 36.83
CA GLY A 636 -21.60 23.12 37.35
C GLY A 636 -21.56 21.99 36.32
N VAL A 637 -22.70 21.30 36.16
CA VAL A 637 -22.84 20.26 35.13
C VAL A 637 -23.00 20.92 33.77
N MET A 638 -22.24 20.46 32.78
CA MET A 638 -22.32 20.89 31.39
C MET A 638 -23.09 19.84 30.61
N LEU A 639 -24.20 20.22 29.99
CA LEU A 639 -25.02 19.33 29.16
C LEU A 639 -24.94 19.77 27.70
N GLY A 640 -24.67 18.85 26.79
CA GLY A 640 -24.52 19.22 25.38
C GLY A 640 -24.66 18.08 24.41
N ALA A 641 -24.41 18.41 23.14
CA ALA A 641 -24.35 17.45 22.05
C ALA A 641 -23.20 17.80 21.11
N ARG A 642 -22.65 16.77 20.47
CA ARG A 642 -21.64 16.86 19.44
C ARG A 642 -22.13 16.19 18.18
N SER A 643 -21.91 16.84 17.04
CA SER A 643 -21.99 16.26 15.72
C SER A 643 -20.60 16.17 15.09
N ARG A 644 -20.33 15.06 14.39
CA ARG A 644 -19.11 14.84 13.61
C ARG A 644 -19.47 14.32 12.23
N SER A 645 -19.21 15.09 11.20
CA SER A 645 -19.39 14.70 9.79
C SER A 645 -18.05 14.31 9.20
N ASN A 646 -18.00 13.31 8.30
CA ASN A 646 -16.82 13.02 7.50
C ASN A 646 -17.18 12.38 6.16
N TYR A 647 -16.35 12.61 5.14
CA TYR A 647 -16.39 11.95 3.84
C TYR A 647 -15.06 11.21 3.59
N LEU A 648 -15.13 9.94 3.18
CA LEU A 648 -13.98 9.04 3.00
C LEU A 648 -13.04 8.94 4.22
N GLY A 649 -13.50 9.30 5.42
CA GLY A 649 -12.66 9.36 6.62
C GLY A 649 -11.61 10.48 6.64
N ARG A 650 -11.51 11.30 5.58
CA ARG A 650 -10.41 12.29 5.41
C ARG A 650 -10.84 13.68 4.95
N PHE A 651 -12.01 13.83 4.33
CA PHE A 651 -12.52 15.09 3.79
C PHE A 651 -13.79 15.57 4.48
N ASN A 652 -14.08 16.86 4.34
CA ASN A 652 -15.26 17.52 4.90
C ASN A 652 -15.49 17.10 6.37
N GLN A 653 -14.40 17.05 7.15
CA GLN A 653 -14.43 16.64 8.54
C GLN A 653 -14.93 17.81 9.38
N VAL A 654 -16.24 17.82 9.67
CA VAL A 654 -16.88 18.91 10.42
C VAL A 654 -17.21 18.42 11.82
N THR A 655 -16.70 19.10 12.84
CA THR A 655 -17.10 18.89 14.23
C THR A 655 -17.84 20.13 14.71
N TYR A 656 -19.06 19.94 15.18
CA TYR A 656 -19.79 20.98 15.89
C TYR A 656 -20.19 20.43 17.25
N GLN A 657 -19.85 21.17 18.30
CA GLN A 657 -20.23 20.87 19.67
C GLN A 657 -20.94 22.09 20.24
N HIS A 658 -22.04 21.85 20.95
CA HIS A 658 -22.77 22.85 21.70
C HIS A 658 -23.11 22.30 23.08
N SER A 659 -23.00 23.11 24.11
CA SER A 659 -23.34 22.74 25.49
C SER A 659 -23.81 23.93 26.29
N VAL A 660 -24.51 23.66 27.38
CA VAL A 660 -25.06 24.65 28.29
C VAL A 660 -24.67 24.32 29.72
N ALA A 661 -24.26 25.33 30.49
CA ALA A 661 -23.99 25.24 31.92
C ALA A 661 -25.31 25.16 32.72
N THR A 662 -25.35 24.35 33.79
CA THR A 662 -26.54 24.24 34.66
C THR A 662 -26.56 25.23 35.81
N LYS A 663 -25.40 25.81 36.16
CA LYS A 663 -25.29 26.81 37.22
C LYS A 663 -25.40 28.20 36.59
N ASP A 664 -26.17 29.08 37.23
CA ASP A 664 -26.11 30.52 36.94
C ASP A 664 -24.72 31.00 37.34
N CYS A 665 -23.86 31.10 36.35
CA CYS A 665 -22.47 31.45 36.50
C CYS A 665 -22.15 32.53 35.49
N CYS A 666 -21.18 33.38 35.85
CA CYS A 666 -20.54 34.36 34.99
C CYS A 666 -21.24 35.72 34.92
N GLN A 667 -20.43 36.78 34.97
CA GLN A 667 -20.88 38.18 34.99
C GLN A 667 -21.74 38.59 33.77
N ASP A 668 -21.68 37.84 32.66
CA ASP A 668 -22.33 38.17 31.38
C ASP A 668 -23.52 37.25 30.99
N GLY A 669 -23.93 36.30 31.85
CA GLY A 669 -25.13 35.47 31.62
C GLY A 669 -25.03 34.44 30.46
N THR A 670 -23.86 34.22 29.88
CA THR A 670 -23.68 33.26 28.77
C THR A 670 -23.47 31.84 29.28
N ALA A 671 -24.57 31.13 29.54
CA ALA A 671 -24.55 29.70 29.83
C ALA A 671 -24.18 28.82 28.61
N ASN A 672 -24.06 29.39 27.40
CA ASN A 672 -23.87 28.65 26.15
C ASN A 672 -22.39 28.56 25.74
N HIS A 673 -21.98 27.36 25.34
CA HIS A 673 -20.62 27.06 24.89
C HIS A 673 -20.65 26.31 23.57
N TRP A 674 -19.72 26.62 22.66
CA TRP A 674 -19.64 25.97 21.36
C TRP A 674 -18.21 25.83 20.83
N LEU A 675 -18.04 24.81 19.98
CA LEU A 675 -16.83 24.55 19.19
C LEU A 675 -17.27 24.20 17.77
N PHE A 676 -16.68 24.87 16.79
CA PHE A 676 -16.83 24.58 15.38
C PHE A 676 -15.46 24.34 14.76
N ARG A 677 -15.29 23.18 14.13
CA ARG A 677 -14.05 22.80 13.44
C ARG A 677 -14.39 22.22 12.07
N VAL A 678 -13.72 22.72 11.03
CA VAL A 678 -13.77 22.18 9.68
C VAL A 678 -12.37 21.77 9.28
N LYS A 679 -12.21 20.53 8.83
CA LYS A 679 -10.93 19.99 8.38
C LYS A 679 -11.06 19.37 6.99
N ASN A 680 -10.06 19.65 6.16
CA ASN A 680 -9.90 19.11 4.80
C ASN A 680 -11.16 19.23 3.94
N PRO A 681 -11.69 20.44 3.69
CA PRO A 681 -12.80 20.57 2.77
C PRO A 681 -12.38 20.10 1.36
N THR A 682 -13.28 19.39 0.68
CA THR A 682 -13.06 18.85 -0.68
C THR A 682 -12.58 19.90 -1.68
N TRP A 683 -13.13 21.12 -1.65
CA TRP A 683 -12.71 22.19 -2.55
C TRP A 683 -11.28 22.73 -2.32
N ALA A 684 -10.65 22.42 -1.18
CA ALA A 684 -9.27 22.79 -0.87
C ALA A 684 -8.31 21.59 -0.95
N TYR A 685 -8.70 20.51 -1.62
CA TYR A 685 -7.91 19.30 -1.74
C TYR A 685 -6.54 19.59 -2.40
N ARG A 686 -5.48 19.13 -1.74
CA ARG A 686 -4.14 18.95 -2.30
C ARG A 686 -3.55 17.66 -1.73
N PRO A 687 -2.74 16.90 -2.50
CA PRO A 687 -2.12 15.68 -2.01
C PRO A 687 -1.32 15.91 -0.72
N ARG A 688 -1.62 15.11 0.32
CA ARG A 688 -0.92 15.11 1.61
C ARG A 688 -0.92 16.47 2.36
N LEU A 689 -1.82 17.38 1.99
CA LEU A 689 -2.05 18.63 2.71
C LEU A 689 -3.27 18.47 3.62
N SER A 690 -3.07 18.76 4.91
CA SER A 690 -4.15 18.93 5.87
C SER A 690 -4.45 20.41 6.04
N THR A 691 -5.71 20.80 5.98
CA THR A 691 -6.17 22.17 6.27
C THR A 691 -7.23 22.14 7.37
N GLN A 692 -7.20 23.10 8.28
CA GLN A 692 -8.14 23.17 9.38
C GLN A 692 -8.51 24.62 9.67
N PHE A 693 -9.81 24.84 9.90
CA PHE A 693 -10.36 26.02 10.53
C PHE A 693 -11.03 25.60 11.85
N GLU A 694 -10.83 26.39 12.89
CA GLU A 694 -11.44 26.20 14.20
C GLU A 694 -11.92 27.55 14.73
N ALA A 695 -13.11 27.56 15.29
CA ALA A 695 -13.65 28.66 16.08
C ALA A 695 -14.27 28.07 17.35
N LEU A 696 -14.03 28.72 18.49
CA LEU A 696 -14.48 28.23 19.79
C LEU A 696 -14.92 29.39 20.68
N HIS A 697 -15.87 29.09 21.56
CA HIS A 697 -16.30 29.93 22.67
C HIS A 697 -16.80 28.99 23.77
N PHE A 698 -15.95 28.66 24.74
CA PHE A 698 -16.34 27.79 25.85
C PHE A 698 -15.54 28.09 27.11
N GLU A 699 -16.21 27.99 28.26
CA GLU A 699 -15.59 27.99 29.60
C GLU A 699 -14.53 29.09 29.76
N GLY A 700 -14.92 30.33 29.47
CA GLY A 700 -14.10 31.52 29.68
C GLY A 700 -13.07 31.81 28.59
N ARG A 701 -13.02 31.02 27.52
CA ARG A 701 -12.12 31.22 26.38
C ARG A 701 -12.84 31.27 25.06
N GLU A 702 -12.39 32.17 24.20
CA GLU A 702 -12.83 32.26 22.82
C GLU A 702 -11.65 32.39 21.88
N GLY A 703 -11.82 31.96 20.64
CA GLY A 703 -10.75 32.06 19.67
C GLY A 703 -11.05 31.49 18.31
N VAL A 704 -10.13 31.77 17.40
CA VAL A 704 -10.15 31.29 16.02
C VAL A 704 -8.76 30.83 15.64
N ALA A 705 -8.66 29.70 14.95
CA ALA A 705 -7.40 29.19 14.42
C ALA A 705 -7.55 28.69 12.98
N VAL A 706 -6.56 28.99 12.16
CA VAL A 706 -6.36 28.39 10.84
C VAL A 706 -5.04 27.65 10.87
N SER A 707 -5.03 26.39 10.43
CA SER A 707 -3.84 25.54 10.39
C SER A 707 -3.71 24.85 9.03
N LEU A 708 -2.47 24.71 8.58
CA LEU A 708 -2.10 23.89 7.43
C LEU A 708 -0.92 22.99 7.81
N GLU A 709 -0.93 21.75 7.36
CA GLU A 709 0.16 20.80 7.57
C GLU A 709 0.37 19.95 6.31
N GLN A 710 1.55 20.06 5.69
CA GLN A 710 1.96 19.24 4.57
C GLN A 710 2.77 18.05 5.06
N GLN A 711 2.37 16.84 4.68
CA GLN A 711 3.18 15.64 4.84
C GLN A 711 4.05 15.42 3.58
N THR A 712 5.32 15.17 3.80
CA THR A 712 6.30 14.76 2.79
C THR A 712 6.91 13.44 3.20
N LYS A 713 6.90 12.49 2.28
CA LYS A 713 7.52 11.17 2.42
C LYS A 713 8.01 10.76 1.03
N GLY A 714 9.24 10.28 0.94
CA GLY A 714 9.85 9.87 -0.33
C GLY A 714 9.36 8.50 -0.79
N HIS A 715 9.29 7.54 0.15
CA HIS A 715 8.95 6.15 -0.13
C HIS A 715 7.87 5.64 0.82
N LEU A 716 7.08 4.65 0.40
CA LEU A 716 5.97 4.13 1.21
C LEU A 716 6.43 3.24 2.36
N GLY A 717 7.45 2.41 2.12
CA GLY A 717 7.91 1.41 3.09
C GLY A 717 9.01 1.88 4.04
N PHE A 718 9.80 2.88 3.65
CA PHE A 718 11.04 3.24 4.33
C PHE A 718 11.34 4.75 4.26
N GLY A 719 12.42 5.16 4.94
CA GLY A 719 12.83 6.57 5.01
C GLY A 719 12.00 7.41 5.99
N PRO A 720 12.34 8.70 6.14
CA PRO A 720 11.66 9.60 7.05
C PRO A 720 10.29 10.03 6.52
N THR A 721 9.33 10.16 7.43
CA THR A 721 8.08 10.90 7.19
C THR A 721 8.20 12.25 7.88
N THR A 722 8.13 13.32 7.12
CA THR A 722 8.25 14.70 7.63
C THR A 722 6.93 15.43 7.44
N PHE A 723 6.49 16.16 8.46
CA PHE A 723 5.36 17.06 8.41
C PHE A 723 5.88 18.48 8.63
N LYS A 724 5.44 19.41 7.79
CA LYS A 724 5.72 20.84 7.90
C LYS A 724 4.39 21.54 8.03
N GLY A 725 4.20 22.32 9.08
CA GLY A 725 2.93 22.99 9.30
C GLY A 725 3.09 24.40 9.81
N ALA A 726 1.99 25.13 9.67
CA ALA A 726 1.84 26.49 10.10
C ALA A 726 0.43 26.71 10.63
N SER A 727 0.28 27.61 11.59
CA SER A 727 -1.02 28.06 12.07
C SER A 727 -1.00 29.50 12.51
N VAL A 728 -2.12 30.18 12.32
CA VAL A 728 -2.41 31.47 12.97
C VAL A 728 -3.57 31.24 13.92
N ARG A 729 -3.42 31.68 15.16
CA ARG A 729 -4.42 31.52 16.21
C ARG A 729 -4.61 32.84 16.95
N TRP A 730 -5.86 33.23 17.13
CA TRP A 730 -6.27 34.19 18.15
C TRP A 730 -6.98 33.43 19.27
N LEU A 731 -6.61 33.69 20.52
CA LEU A 731 -7.28 33.14 21.70
C LEU A 731 -7.35 34.22 22.79
N ALA A 732 -8.53 34.42 23.37
CA ALA A 732 -8.77 35.39 24.42
C ALA A 732 -9.45 34.73 25.63
N THR A 733 -9.19 35.28 26.81
CA THR A 733 -9.94 34.99 28.03
C THR A 733 -11.07 36.01 28.15
N TYR A 734 -12.33 35.59 28.01
CA TYR A 734 -13.49 36.47 28.20
C TYR A 734 -14.05 36.38 29.63
N ASP A 735 -13.86 35.25 30.30
CA ASP A 735 -14.28 35.06 31.68
C ASP A 735 -13.24 34.23 32.45
N ALA A 736 -12.64 34.85 33.45
CA ALA A 736 -11.56 34.25 34.20
C ALA A 736 -12.03 33.43 35.42
N ASP A 737 -13.34 33.39 35.72
CA ASP A 737 -13.91 32.54 36.78
C ASP A 737 -13.78 31.04 36.42
N TYR A 738 -13.76 30.72 35.13
CA TYR A 738 -13.50 29.36 34.64
C TYR A 738 -12.02 28.94 34.73
N LEU A 739 -11.10 29.89 34.96
CA LEU A 739 -9.66 29.67 34.79
C LEU A 739 -8.94 29.56 36.12
N ASP A 740 -7.99 28.62 36.20
CA ASP A 740 -7.06 28.56 37.31
C ASP A 740 -6.01 29.69 37.18
N ARG A 741 -6.02 30.63 38.13
CA ARG A 741 -5.12 31.78 38.17
C ARG A 741 -3.65 31.39 38.39
N ALA A 742 -3.39 30.16 38.82
CA ALA A 742 -2.03 29.61 38.87
C ALA A 742 -1.49 29.31 37.45
N LEU A 743 -2.36 29.02 36.49
CA LEU A 743 -2.00 28.60 35.13
C LEU A 743 -2.27 29.68 34.07
N TYR A 744 -3.18 30.60 34.33
CA TYR A 744 -3.66 31.61 33.36
C TYR A 744 -3.59 33.03 33.91
N ASP A 745 -3.13 33.94 33.06
CA ASP A 745 -3.36 35.37 33.18
C ASP A 745 -4.67 35.78 32.47
N ASN A 746 -5.27 36.89 32.90
CA ASN A 746 -6.39 37.49 32.20
C ASN A 746 -5.92 38.22 30.93
N ALA A 747 -5.58 37.46 29.88
CA ALA A 747 -4.95 37.98 28.69
C ALA A 747 -5.30 37.15 27.45
N GLY A 748 -5.23 37.79 26.28
CA GLY A 748 -5.35 37.15 24.98
C GLY A 748 -4.03 37.12 24.21
N THR A 749 -3.95 36.26 23.20
CA THR A 749 -2.82 36.12 22.29
C THR A 749 -3.29 36.08 20.84
N VAL A 750 -2.48 36.65 19.95
CA VAL A 750 -2.52 36.42 18.50
C VAL A 750 -1.17 35.83 18.13
N GLU A 751 -1.12 34.52 17.87
CA GLU A 751 0.12 33.77 17.64
C GLU A 751 0.17 33.13 16.25
N GLY A 752 1.27 33.36 15.54
CA GLY A 752 1.69 32.55 14.40
C GLY A 752 2.62 31.44 14.88
N THR A 753 2.35 30.20 14.50
CA THR A 753 3.16 29.03 14.86
C THR A 753 3.60 28.29 13.60
N TRP A 754 4.84 27.85 13.59
CA TRP A 754 5.46 27.04 12.54
C TRP A 754 6.08 25.82 13.18
N TRP A 755 5.95 24.66 12.55
CA TRP A 755 6.57 23.45 13.04
C TRP A 755 7.07 22.55 11.92
N ILE A 756 8.13 21.81 12.23
CA ILE A 756 8.61 20.70 11.43
C ILE A 756 8.74 19.51 12.37
N ARG A 757 8.12 18.39 12.03
CA ARG A 757 8.28 17.12 12.74
C ARG A 757 8.67 16.02 11.76
N SER A 758 9.60 15.18 12.14
CA SER A 758 10.08 14.08 11.30
C SER A 758 10.21 12.81 12.12
N SER A 759 9.83 11.67 11.56
CA SER A 759 10.01 10.37 12.19
C SER A 759 10.54 9.35 11.20
N ALA A 760 11.40 8.45 11.68
CA ALA A 760 12.00 7.39 10.89
C ALA A 760 12.29 6.16 11.75
N ARG A 761 12.43 5.00 11.11
CA ARG A 761 12.99 3.80 11.74
C ARG A 761 14.40 3.58 11.23
N ARG A 762 15.32 3.22 12.13
CA ARG A 762 16.70 2.85 11.80
C ARG A 762 17.08 1.60 12.60
N GLY A 763 17.06 0.45 11.94
CA GLY A 763 17.16 -0.85 12.62
C GLY A 763 16.02 -1.02 13.63
N VAL A 764 16.35 -1.35 14.87
CA VAL A 764 15.36 -1.51 15.97
C VAL A 764 14.91 -0.20 16.61
N TRP A 765 15.53 0.93 16.24
CA TRP A 765 15.19 2.23 16.81
C TRP A 765 14.11 2.93 15.99
N ALA A 766 13.07 3.38 16.68
CA ALA A 766 12.12 4.36 16.17
C ALA A 766 12.54 5.73 16.71
N MET A 767 12.86 6.67 15.83
CA MET A 767 13.30 8.00 16.19
C MET A 767 12.30 9.03 15.65
N ALA A 768 12.05 10.08 16.42
CA ALA A 768 11.29 11.23 15.98
C ALA A 768 11.91 12.51 16.51
N GLY A 769 11.74 13.60 15.77
CA GLY A 769 12.16 14.93 16.17
C GLY A 769 11.12 15.96 15.77
N SER A 770 10.99 17.02 16.54
CA SER A 770 10.16 18.17 16.19
C SER A 770 10.81 19.48 16.61
N VAL A 771 10.59 20.52 15.82
CA VAL A 771 10.95 21.90 16.14
C VAL A 771 9.72 22.75 15.91
N THR A 772 9.39 23.59 16.87
CA THR A 772 8.23 24.49 16.86
C THR A 772 8.70 25.90 17.20
N THR A 773 8.31 26.87 16.38
CA THR A 773 8.53 28.29 16.62
C THR A 773 7.18 28.99 16.59
N ALA A 774 6.80 29.64 17.67
CA ALA A 774 5.61 30.47 17.76
C ALA A 774 6.02 31.90 18.12
N GLY A 775 5.34 32.89 17.55
CA GLY A 775 5.57 34.29 17.86
C GLY A 775 4.35 35.11 17.52
N GLY A 776 4.19 36.23 18.20
CA GLY A 776 2.98 37.01 18.06
C GLY A 776 2.91 38.13 19.07
N VAL A 777 1.68 38.55 19.37
CA VAL A 777 1.39 39.56 20.37
C VAL A 777 0.49 38.99 21.45
N GLU A 778 0.73 39.42 22.68
CA GLU A 778 -0.15 39.21 23.83
C GLU A 778 -0.73 40.55 24.27
N TYR A 779 -1.92 40.52 24.87
CA TYR A 779 -2.58 41.71 25.41
C TYR A 779 -3.37 41.35 26.67
N ARG A 780 -3.34 42.24 27.67
CA ARG A 780 -4.03 42.01 28.95
C ARG A 780 -5.47 42.53 28.89
N ASN A 781 -6.40 41.79 29.49
CA ASN A 781 -7.80 42.16 29.59
C ASN A 781 -8.05 42.88 30.92
N ARG A 782 -8.37 44.18 30.88
CA ARG A 782 -8.67 44.99 32.07
C ARG A 782 -10.18 45.07 32.32
N GLY A 783 -10.80 43.95 32.71
CA GLY A 783 -12.21 43.91 33.16
C GLY A 783 -13.26 44.12 32.05
N ALA A 784 -14.54 44.21 32.44
CA ALA A 784 -15.67 44.33 31.51
C ALA A 784 -15.69 45.70 30.80
N GLY A 785 -15.50 45.70 29.48
CA GLY A 785 -15.48 46.88 28.61
C GLY A 785 -14.09 47.19 28.06
N PHE A 786 -13.95 47.25 26.73
CA PHE A 786 -12.75 47.79 26.08
C PHE A 786 -12.69 49.31 26.31
N ASP A 787 -12.10 49.73 27.43
CA ASP A 787 -11.78 51.14 27.67
C ASP A 787 -10.28 51.38 27.40
N ALA A 788 -9.98 51.97 26.24
CA ALA A 788 -8.63 52.08 25.69
C ALA A 788 -8.04 53.48 25.92
N ASP A 789 -7.71 53.80 27.17
CA ASP A 789 -7.07 55.10 27.49
C ASP A 789 -5.56 55.02 27.81
N ALA A 790 -4.93 53.84 27.72
CA ALA A 790 -3.46 53.70 27.80
C ALA A 790 -2.91 53.02 26.54
N ARG A 791 -2.11 53.75 25.75
CA ARG A 791 -1.57 53.33 24.44
C ARG A 791 -0.65 52.08 24.42
N TYR A 792 -0.41 51.34 25.52
CA TYR A 792 0.59 50.26 25.54
C TYR A 792 0.29 49.08 26.51
N ASP A 793 -0.65 48.20 26.17
CA ASP A 793 -0.85 46.88 26.84
C ASP A 793 -0.70 45.67 25.88
N VAL A 794 -0.25 45.91 24.65
CA VAL A 794 0.08 44.86 23.66
C VAL A 794 1.60 44.68 23.62
N GLN A 795 2.09 43.45 23.80
CA GLN A 795 3.53 43.15 23.77
C GLN A 795 3.85 42.01 22.82
N PRO A 796 4.95 42.07 22.05
CA PRO A 796 5.39 40.93 21.27
C PRO A 796 6.07 39.89 22.17
N TYR A 797 5.85 38.63 21.86
CA TYR A 797 6.56 37.50 22.47
C TYR A 797 7.00 36.49 21.41
N LEU A 798 8.04 35.73 21.74
CA LEU A 798 8.56 34.63 20.94
C LEU A 798 8.66 33.38 21.81
N ARG A 799 8.31 32.22 21.25
CA ARG A 799 8.38 30.91 21.87
C ARG A 799 9.04 29.91 20.91
N PHE A 800 10.11 29.29 21.34
CA PHE A 800 10.81 28.24 20.61
C PHE A 800 10.80 26.95 21.43
N SER A 801 10.58 25.81 20.78
CA SER A 801 10.76 24.49 21.40
C SER A 801 11.28 23.46 20.43
N ALA A 802 12.12 22.55 20.89
CA ALA A 802 12.57 21.39 20.15
C ALA A 802 12.42 20.12 20.99
N GLU A 803 12.10 19.01 20.34
CA GLU A 803 11.95 17.70 20.97
C GLU A 803 12.60 16.62 20.09
N ALA A 804 13.25 15.66 20.71
CA ALA A 804 13.73 14.45 20.05
C ALA A 804 13.40 13.22 20.92
N THR A 805 12.92 12.16 20.29
CA THR A 805 12.61 10.89 20.96
C THR A 805 13.29 9.73 20.24
N ALA A 806 13.73 8.74 21.01
CA ALA A 806 14.29 7.49 20.51
C ALA A 806 13.73 6.34 21.33
N LYS A 807 13.11 5.36 20.67
CA LYS A 807 12.54 4.17 21.30
C LYS A 807 13.07 2.91 20.66
N ARG A 808 13.34 1.89 21.48
CA ARG A 808 13.63 0.53 21.00
C ARG A 808 12.89 -0.52 21.82
N PRO A 809 12.52 -1.66 21.21
CA PRO A 809 12.10 -2.82 21.98
C PRO A 809 13.29 -3.42 22.77
N LEU A 810 13.01 -3.97 23.94
CA LEU A 810 13.91 -4.78 24.76
C LEU A 810 13.34 -6.21 24.81
N GLY A 811 13.85 -7.08 23.93
CA GLY A 811 13.30 -8.42 23.74
C GLY A 811 11.84 -8.39 23.24
N LYS A 812 11.05 -9.42 23.55
CA LYS A 812 9.66 -9.55 23.05
C LYS A 812 8.61 -8.75 23.85
N ARG A 813 8.94 -8.31 25.07
CA ARG A 813 7.96 -7.74 26.02
C ARG A 813 8.39 -6.42 26.66
N GLY A 814 9.62 -5.97 26.46
CA GLY A 814 10.11 -4.72 27.02
C GLY A 814 10.25 -3.62 26.00
N SER A 815 10.34 -2.38 26.47
CA SER A 815 10.73 -1.23 25.66
C SER A 815 11.58 -0.25 26.46
N LEU A 816 12.43 0.50 25.76
CA LEU A 816 13.21 1.61 26.30
C LEU A 816 12.94 2.84 25.43
N GLY A 817 12.59 3.94 26.06
CA GLY A 817 12.38 5.24 25.45
C GLY A 817 13.25 6.30 26.11
N VAL A 818 13.81 7.19 25.28
CA VAL A 818 14.47 8.42 25.71
C VAL A 818 13.81 9.58 24.98
N ARG A 819 13.58 10.68 25.71
CA ARG A 819 13.15 11.97 25.16
C ARG A 819 14.10 13.06 25.63
N VAL A 820 14.41 13.97 24.73
CA VAL A 820 15.08 15.24 25.03
C VAL A 820 14.15 16.35 24.57
N PHE A 821 13.99 17.37 25.39
CA PHE A 821 13.16 18.54 25.09
C PHE A 821 13.88 19.82 25.49
N GLY A 822 13.73 20.88 24.71
CA GLY A 822 14.23 22.21 25.04
C GLY A 822 13.20 23.27 24.67
N GLY A 823 13.09 24.31 25.48
CA GLY A 823 12.11 25.39 25.27
C GLY A 823 12.60 26.72 25.80
N ILE A 824 12.32 27.80 25.06
CA ILE A 824 12.58 29.19 25.44
C ILE A 824 11.35 30.03 25.07
N VAL A 825 10.87 30.86 25.98
CA VAL A 825 9.83 31.86 25.71
C VAL A 825 10.27 33.21 26.28
N GLU A 826 10.16 34.26 25.48
CA GLU A 826 10.66 35.61 25.79
C GLU A 826 9.66 36.68 25.37
N GLY A 827 9.49 37.69 26.22
CA GLY A 827 8.70 38.90 25.95
C GLY A 827 9.61 40.12 25.89
N LYS A 828 9.11 41.23 25.32
CA LYS A 828 9.91 42.45 25.11
C LYS A 828 10.19 43.23 26.41
N ASN A 829 9.15 43.52 27.19
CA ASN A 829 9.21 44.44 28.34
C ASN A 829 8.82 43.77 29.67
N SER A 830 8.14 42.63 29.62
CA SER A 830 7.77 41.80 30.78
C SER A 830 7.79 40.33 30.40
N ASP A 831 7.71 39.45 31.40
CA ASP A 831 7.50 38.03 31.14
C ASP A 831 6.20 37.82 30.35
N PRO A 832 6.20 36.90 29.36
CA PRO A 832 5.00 36.53 28.60
C PRO A 832 3.87 36.00 29.49
N VAL A 833 2.67 35.91 28.95
CA VAL A 833 1.50 35.35 29.67
C VAL A 833 1.76 33.91 30.16
N ARG A 834 1.37 33.60 31.40
CA ARG A 834 1.63 32.32 32.09
C ARG A 834 1.21 31.10 31.28
N GLN A 835 0.08 31.18 30.58
CA GLN A 835 -0.46 30.11 29.74
C GLN A 835 0.43 29.71 28.55
N ARG A 836 1.54 30.43 28.29
CA ARG A 836 2.54 30.07 27.25
C ARG A 836 3.90 29.66 27.81
N TRP A 837 4.08 29.68 29.14
CA TRP A 837 5.29 29.20 29.77
C TRP A 837 5.43 27.68 29.61
N PHE A 838 6.62 27.17 29.88
CA PHE A 838 6.87 25.73 29.88
C PHE A 838 6.70 25.17 31.29
N PHE A 839 5.72 24.30 31.46
CA PHE A 839 5.41 23.67 32.74
C PHE A 839 6.35 22.49 33.00
N LEU A 840 6.78 22.33 34.25
CA LEU A 840 7.69 21.24 34.62
C LEU A 840 6.98 19.89 34.58
N SER A 841 5.75 19.84 35.08
CA SER A 841 4.95 18.62 35.11
C SER A 841 4.48 18.16 33.73
N GLY A 842 4.31 19.05 32.74
CA GLY A 842 3.65 18.65 31.51
C GLY A 842 3.35 19.74 30.48
N ALA A 843 2.31 19.48 29.69
CA ALA A 843 1.81 20.33 28.61
C ALA A 843 1.35 21.72 29.10
N ASP A 844 1.51 22.74 28.26
CA ASP A 844 1.02 24.09 28.57
C ASP A 844 -0.52 24.19 28.47
N PRO A 845 -1.16 25.18 29.12
CA PRO A 845 -2.62 25.27 29.15
C PRO A 845 -3.29 25.34 27.76
N TYR A 846 -2.64 25.91 26.75
CA TYR A 846 -3.18 25.95 25.38
C TYR A 846 -3.21 24.57 24.72
N GLN A 847 -2.23 23.72 25.02
CA GLN A 847 -2.21 22.32 24.57
C GLN A 847 -3.33 21.48 25.22
N GLN A 848 -3.87 21.93 26.36
CA GLN A 848 -4.90 21.23 27.12
C GLN A 848 -6.34 21.63 26.76
N LEU A 849 -6.56 22.67 25.96
CA LEU A 849 -7.90 23.23 25.64
C LEU A 849 -8.91 22.21 25.09
N GLY A 850 -8.44 21.18 24.40
CA GLY A 850 -9.29 20.13 23.84
C GLY A 850 -9.84 19.15 24.88
N ASN A 851 -9.34 19.16 26.12
CA ASN A 851 -9.70 18.20 27.16
C ASN A 851 -10.59 18.84 28.25
N PRO A 852 -11.91 18.56 28.28
CA PRO A 852 -12.83 19.16 29.24
C PRO A 852 -12.55 18.76 30.70
N PHE A 853 -11.76 17.70 30.93
CA PHE A 853 -11.50 17.20 32.29
C PHE A 853 -10.36 17.94 33.01
N VAL A 854 -9.58 18.75 32.31
CA VAL A 854 -8.40 19.44 32.86
C VAL A 854 -8.31 20.92 32.50
N ARG A 855 -9.12 21.38 31.53
CA ARG A 855 -8.94 22.73 30.96
C ARG A 855 -9.53 23.85 31.81
N SER A 856 -10.40 23.57 32.77
CA SER A 856 -11.04 24.57 33.64
C SER A 856 -10.65 24.36 35.10
N ARG A 857 -10.78 25.43 35.89
CA ARG A 857 -10.65 25.37 37.34
C ARG A 857 -11.61 24.32 37.91
N ALA A 858 -11.11 23.49 38.83
CA ALA A 858 -11.87 22.42 39.47
C ALA A 858 -12.60 21.50 38.50
N ALA A 859 -12.04 21.31 37.30
CA ALA A 859 -12.47 20.22 36.44
C ALA A 859 -12.13 18.89 37.13
N LEU A 860 -12.83 17.82 36.75
CA LEU A 860 -12.79 16.53 37.45
C LEU A 860 -11.38 16.01 37.80
N LEU A 861 -10.37 16.35 36.99
CA LEU A 861 -9.00 15.85 37.11
C LEU A 861 -7.98 16.93 37.48
N THR A 862 -8.38 18.04 38.11
CA THR A 862 -7.44 19.13 38.46
C THR A 862 -7.08 19.15 39.94
N ASP A 863 -8.04 19.27 40.88
CA ASP A 863 -7.73 19.80 42.24
C ASP A 863 -7.18 18.75 43.22
N ASP A 864 -7.92 17.67 43.47
CA ASP A 864 -7.45 16.56 44.33
C ASP A 864 -6.87 15.38 43.53
N VAL A 865 -6.88 15.51 42.20
CA VAL A 865 -6.46 14.46 41.27
C VAL A 865 -5.24 14.94 40.51
N HIS A 866 -4.10 14.32 40.78
CA HIS A 866 -2.84 14.68 40.14
C HIS A 866 -2.77 14.15 38.70
N PHE A 867 -3.40 14.87 37.77
CA PHE A 867 -3.43 14.49 36.38
C PHE A 867 -2.17 14.95 35.63
N HIS A 868 -1.52 14.02 34.95
CA HIS A 868 -0.34 14.26 34.14
C HIS A 868 -0.68 14.32 32.66
N THR A 869 -0.42 15.48 32.05
CA THR A 869 -0.51 15.68 30.59
C THR A 869 0.89 15.79 30.00
N PRO A 870 1.36 14.81 29.22
CA PRO A 870 2.73 14.84 28.69
C PRO A 870 3.01 16.09 27.84
N GLY A 871 4.17 16.69 28.06
CA GLY A 871 4.61 17.94 27.42
C GLY A 871 5.65 18.65 28.28
N GLY A 872 6.16 19.80 27.84
CA GLY A 872 7.13 20.58 28.63
C GLY A 872 8.33 19.74 29.09
N ALA A 873 8.74 19.90 30.35
CA ALA A 873 9.83 19.12 30.93
C ALA A 873 9.44 17.67 31.28
N ASN A 874 8.14 17.41 31.48
CA ASN A 874 7.60 16.10 31.79
C ASN A 874 8.24 15.48 33.07
N VAL A 875 8.50 16.31 34.09
CA VAL A 875 8.93 15.90 35.44
C VAL A 875 7.69 15.72 36.30
N ARG A 876 7.20 14.47 36.34
CA ARG A 876 5.83 14.11 36.75
C ARG A 876 5.52 14.39 38.22
N GLY A 877 6.54 14.36 39.08
CA GLY A 877 6.43 14.58 40.52
C GLY A 877 6.28 16.04 40.96
N MET A 878 6.41 16.99 40.03
CA MET A 878 6.29 18.44 40.32
C MET A 878 4.84 18.92 40.30
N ALA A 879 4.53 19.94 41.09
CA ALA A 879 3.21 20.56 41.10
C ALA A 879 2.83 21.15 39.72
N ARG A 880 1.53 21.17 39.43
CA ARG A 880 0.97 21.50 38.10
C ARG A 880 1.20 22.95 37.67
N ASP A 881 1.44 23.84 38.63
CA ASP A 881 1.60 25.29 38.47
C ASP A 881 3.07 25.74 38.39
N VAL A 882 4.02 24.81 38.52
CA VAL A 882 5.45 25.12 38.40
C VAL A 882 5.82 25.24 36.92
N ALA A 883 6.08 26.47 36.48
CA ALA A 883 6.44 26.78 35.11
C ALA A 883 7.67 27.68 35.02
N VAL A 884 8.34 27.63 33.85
CA VAL A 884 9.57 28.37 33.57
C VAL A 884 9.57 28.91 32.14
N THR A 885 10.39 29.92 31.90
CA THR A 885 10.54 30.52 30.57
C THR A 885 11.65 29.89 29.75
N ARG A 886 12.63 29.22 30.38
CA ARG A 886 13.70 28.49 29.70
C ARG A 886 13.92 27.13 30.36
N LEU A 887 13.91 26.06 29.58
CA LEU A 887 14.23 24.73 30.08
C LEU A 887 14.88 23.82 29.04
N ALA A 888 15.66 22.87 29.53
CA ALA A 888 16.11 21.69 28.80
C ALA A 888 15.83 20.46 29.67
N ALA A 889 15.23 19.41 29.13
CA ALA A 889 14.83 18.22 29.87
C ALA A 889 15.25 16.94 29.14
N ILE A 890 15.53 15.91 29.92
CA ILE A 890 15.74 14.55 29.48
C ILE A 890 14.83 13.62 30.29
N ASN A 891 14.11 12.75 29.58
CA ASN A 891 13.20 11.78 30.16
C ASN A 891 13.61 10.38 29.70
N VAL A 892 13.75 9.44 30.62
CA VAL A 892 14.06 8.04 30.33
C VAL A 892 12.96 7.17 30.90
N GLU A 893 12.40 6.28 30.07
CA GLU A 893 11.38 5.33 30.49
C GLU A 893 11.70 3.94 29.97
N ALA A 894 11.65 2.95 30.85
CA ALA A 894 11.75 1.54 30.50
C ALA A 894 10.49 0.82 30.97
N ASP A 895 9.83 0.07 30.10
CA ASP A 895 8.63 -0.69 30.45
C ASP A 895 8.75 -2.18 30.08
N ARG A 896 7.94 -3.00 30.74
CA ARG A 896 7.79 -4.43 30.45
C ARG A 896 6.35 -4.86 30.58
N SER A 897 5.83 -5.49 29.52
CA SER A 897 4.53 -6.16 29.54
C SER A 897 4.55 -7.36 30.49
N VAL A 898 3.62 -7.33 31.45
CA VAL A 898 3.38 -8.39 32.44
C VAL A 898 2.14 -9.20 32.11
N LEU A 899 1.19 -8.63 31.36
CA LEU A 899 -0.03 -9.32 30.93
C LEU A 899 -0.48 -8.79 29.57
N ALA A 900 -0.64 -9.69 28.60
CA ALA A 900 -1.13 -9.36 27.25
C ALA A 900 -2.43 -10.13 26.95
N ARG A 901 -3.52 -9.40 26.76
CA ARG A 901 -4.85 -9.89 26.40
C ARG A 901 -5.31 -9.23 25.09
N PRO A 902 -4.74 -9.58 23.92
CA PRO A 902 -4.91 -8.84 22.68
C PRO A 902 -6.36 -8.69 22.22
N ARG A 903 -7.26 -9.60 22.62
CA ARG A 903 -8.70 -9.54 22.28
C ARG A 903 -9.55 -8.75 23.28
N ALA A 904 -9.02 -8.35 24.43
CA ALA A 904 -9.76 -7.60 25.43
C ALA A 904 -9.89 -6.11 25.05
N ALA A 905 -11.05 -5.52 25.32
CA ALA A 905 -11.29 -4.09 25.10
C ALA A 905 -10.59 -3.21 26.16
N LEU A 906 -10.61 -3.64 27.43
CA LEU A 906 -9.87 -2.99 28.50
C LEU A 906 -8.69 -3.87 28.92
N PHE A 907 -7.61 -3.25 29.38
CA PHE A 907 -6.43 -3.96 29.89
C PHE A 907 -5.87 -4.98 28.89
N ARG A 908 -5.84 -4.57 27.61
CA ARG A 908 -5.30 -5.34 26.48
C ARG A 908 -3.82 -5.64 26.68
N ASP A 909 -3.10 -4.71 27.27
CA ASP A 909 -1.71 -4.87 27.67
C ASP A 909 -1.50 -4.14 28.99
N THR A 910 -0.98 -4.84 29.98
CA THR A 910 -0.57 -4.27 31.27
C THR A 910 0.94 -4.28 31.34
N ARG A 911 1.54 -3.12 31.61
CA ARG A 911 2.99 -2.95 31.73
C ARG A 911 3.38 -2.36 33.06
N LEU A 912 4.52 -2.80 33.56
CA LEU A 912 5.25 -2.11 34.63
C LEU A 912 6.30 -1.22 33.98
N ALA A 913 6.43 0.01 34.46
CA ALA A 913 7.36 1.01 33.95
C ALA A 913 8.27 1.52 35.07
N LEU A 914 9.50 1.83 34.72
CA LEU A 914 10.44 2.63 35.51
C LEU A 914 10.73 3.91 34.72
N PHE A 915 10.81 5.03 35.42
CA PHE A 915 11.13 6.31 34.81
C PHE A 915 12.10 7.13 35.65
N GLY A 916 12.85 8.00 34.96
CA GLY A 916 13.65 9.05 35.56
C GLY A 916 13.64 10.26 34.64
N ASP A 917 13.29 11.41 35.20
CA ASP A 917 13.15 12.66 34.47
C ASP A 917 14.06 13.73 35.09
N LEU A 918 14.73 14.52 34.26
CA LEU A 918 15.66 15.56 34.67
C LEU A 918 15.46 16.81 33.82
N ALA A 919 15.43 17.98 34.46
CA ALA A 919 15.23 19.27 33.82
C ALA A 919 16.23 20.31 34.34
N PHE A 920 16.83 21.05 33.42
CA PHE A 920 17.69 22.20 33.65
C PHE A 920 16.92 23.45 33.30
N THR A 921 16.79 24.38 34.24
CA THR A 921 15.94 25.55 34.11
C THR A 921 16.73 26.84 34.38
N ASN A 922 16.16 27.99 34.00
CA ASN A 922 16.61 29.29 34.50
C ASN A 922 16.13 29.54 35.95
N ARG A 923 16.60 30.64 36.60
CA ARG A 923 16.08 31.05 37.91
C ARG A 923 14.57 31.32 37.80
N PHE A 924 13.78 30.63 38.62
CA PHE A 924 12.32 30.59 38.61
C PHE A 924 11.69 31.93 39.01
N PHE A 925 10.49 32.22 38.49
CA PHE A 925 9.54 33.16 39.07
C PHE A 925 8.28 32.40 39.55
N SER A 926 8.37 31.84 40.75
CA SER A 926 7.22 31.51 41.61
C SER A 926 7.69 31.67 43.06
N TYR A 927 7.48 32.87 43.63
CA TYR A 927 7.63 33.34 45.02
C TYR A 927 8.70 32.78 46.00
N ASN A 928 9.55 31.79 45.66
CA ASN A 928 10.69 31.26 46.45
C ASN A 928 11.48 30.24 45.58
N GLY A 929 12.69 30.60 45.14
CA GLY A 929 13.42 29.93 44.05
C GLY A 929 13.69 28.43 44.21
N VAL A 930 13.44 27.68 43.14
CA VAL A 930 13.84 26.27 42.97
C VAL A 930 15.25 26.21 42.36
N GLY A 931 16.01 25.14 42.61
CA GLY A 931 17.39 24.99 42.10
C GLY A 931 17.45 24.86 40.57
N ARG A 932 18.60 25.18 39.94
CA ARG A 932 18.80 25.11 38.47
C ARG A 932 18.53 23.73 37.84
N VAL A 933 18.43 22.68 38.66
CA VAL A 933 18.24 21.30 38.23
C VAL A 933 17.07 20.71 39.02
N VAL A 934 16.04 20.26 38.32
CA VAL A 934 14.87 19.59 38.89
C VAL A 934 14.81 18.18 38.33
N GLY A 935 14.43 17.19 39.14
CA GLY A 935 14.24 15.84 38.63
C GLY A 935 13.36 14.99 39.50
N ASP A 936 12.87 13.91 38.93
CA ASP A 936 12.14 12.87 39.62
C ASP A 936 12.57 11.47 39.14
N ALA A 937 12.24 10.46 39.93
CA ALA A 937 12.38 9.07 39.53
C ALA A 937 11.32 8.22 40.22
N GLY A 938 10.85 7.20 39.53
CA GLY A 938 9.76 6.39 40.04
C GLY A 938 9.43 5.16 39.23
N ALA A 939 8.31 4.55 39.61
CA ALA A 939 7.74 3.39 38.95
C ALA A 939 6.30 3.67 38.54
N GLY A 940 5.75 2.89 37.62
CA GLY A 940 4.38 3.07 37.18
C GLY A 940 3.76 1.81 36.61
N VAL A 941 2.44 1.84 36.48
CA VAL A 941 1.65 0.82 35.81
C VAL A 941 0.93 1.46 34.62
N ARG A 942 0.96 0.78 33.48
CA ARG A 942 0.31 1.20 32.23
C ARG A 942 -0.70 0.18 31.80
N PHE A 943 -1.85 0.64 31.37
CA PHE A 943 -2.92 -0.17 30.83
C PHE A 943 -3.28 0.34 29.44
N THR A 944 -3.08 -0.48 28.43
CA THR A 944 -3.56 -0.18 27.08
C THR A 944 -5.00 -0.65 26.94
N HIS A 945 -5.87 0.25 26.47
CA HIS A 945 -7.28 0.01 26.22
C HIS A 945 -7.60 0.25 24.74
N ARG A 946 -8.58 -0.47 24.22
CA ARG A 946 -9.18 -0.22 22.91
C ARG A 946 -10.70 -0.32 23.02
N ILE A 947 -11.37 0.83 22.97
CA ILE A 947 -12.82 0.91 22.91
C ILE A 947 -13.20 1.38 21.51
N GLY A 948 -13.88 0.50 20.76
CA GLY A 948 -14.15 0.72 19.34
C GLY A 948 -12.85 0.85 18.53
N GLN A 949 -12.70 2.00 17.88
CA GLN A 949 -11.48 2.34 17.12
C GLN A 949 -10.48 3.17 17.94
N THR A 950 -10.85 3.66 19.12
CA THR A 950 -9.98 4.47 19.96
C THR A 950 -9.08 3.59 20.82
N THR A 951 -7.77 3.74 20.64
CA THR A 951 -6.76 3.15 21.53
C THR A 951 -6.24 4.25 22.45
N PHE A 952 -6.22 4.00 23.76
CA PHE A 952 -5.68 4.94 24.75
C PHE A 952 -4.96 4.19 25.87
N VAL A 953 -4.13 4.91 26.63
CA VAL A 953 -3.31 4.33 27.70
C VAL A 953 -3.70 4.96 29.01
N THR A 954 -4.22 4.18 29.96
CA THR A 954 -4.33 4.66 31.35
C THR A 954 -3.01 4.39 32.04
N ARG A 955 -2.43 5.41 32.66
CA ARG A 955 -1.18 5.30 33.41
C ARG A 955 -1.37 5.74 34.84
N PHE A 956 -0.75 5.01 35.76
CA PHE A 956 -0.55 5.41 37.15
C PHE A 956 0.96 5.46 37.37
N ASP A 957 1.48 6.64 37.68
CA ASP A 957 2.89 6.83 38.00
C ASP A 957 3.05 7.15 39.47
N PHE A 958 4.13 6.64 40.05
CA PHE A 958 4.51 6.83 41.42
C PHE A 958 5.90 7.47 41.45
N PRO A 959 6.01 8.81 41.40
CA PRO A 959 7.27 9.52 41.60
C PRO A 959 7.74 9.30 43.04
N LEU A 960 8.71 8.40 43.22
CA LEU A 960 9.21 8.01 44.54
C LEU A 960 10.25 9.00 45.04
N TYR A 961 11.05 9.56 44.14
CA TYR A 961 12.03 10.59 44.40
C TYR A 961 11.67 11.89 43.66
N VAL A 962 11.85 13.02 44.33
CA VAL A 962 11.81 14.37 43.74
C VAL A 962 12.96 15.21 44.31
N SER A 963 13.58 16.04 43.47
CA SER A 963 14.72 16.87 43.90
C SER A 963 14.32 18.10 44.74
N HIS A 964 13.06 18.56 44.62
CA HIS A 964 12.52 19.75 45.32
C HIS A 964 11.14 19.44 45.94
N PRO A 965 11.12 18.86 47.15
CA PRO A 965 9.89 18.45 47.84
C PRO A 965 8.89 19.59 48.08
N ASP A 966 9.40 20.79 48.37
CA ASP A 966 8.61 22.00 48.62
C ASP A 966 7.74 22.40 47.41
N ARG A 967 8.12 21.96 46.21
CA ARG A 967 7.39 22.20 44.94
C ARG A 967 6.85 20.94 44.30
N ALA A 968 6.95 19.81 45.00
CA ALA A 968 6.37 18.57 44.53
C ALA A 968 4.84 18.61 44.63
N ILE A 969 4.21 17.62 44.03
CA ILE A 969 2.79 17.36 44.22
C ILE A 969 2.49 17.21 45.73
N GLY A 970 1.65 18.11 46.28
CA GLY A 970 1.31 18.16 47.71
C GLY A 970 2.24 19.02 48.59
N GLY A 971 3.12 19.84 48.00
CA GLY A 971 4.31 20.43 48.63
C GLY A 971 4.18 21.51 49.71
N ALA A 972 2.99 21.90 50.18
CA ALA A 972 2.88 22.97 51.19
C ALA A 972 3.46 22.57 52.57
N ASP A 973 3.53 21.27 52.87
CA ASP A 973 4.02 20.69 54.14
C ASP A 973 5.06 19.56 53.93
N ASP A 974 5.81 19.57 52.81
CA ASP A 974 6.64 18.44 52.37
C ASP A 974 8.16 18.72 52.48
N ASP A 975 8.87 18.01 53.37
CA ASP A 975 10.32 18.14 53.60
C ASP A 975 11.15 16.97 53.03
N GLY A 976 10.49 15.91 52.54
CA GLY A 976 11.12 14.65 52.15
C GLY A 976 11.30 14.44 50.64
N SER A 977 12.53 14.23 50.17
CA SER A 977 12.82 13.86 48.77
C SER A 977 12.28 12.50 48.36
N PHE A 978 12.16 11.55 49.30
CA PHE A 978 11.58 10.22 49.07
C PHE A 978 10.20 10.09 49.73
N ARG A 979 9.15 9.93 48.93
CA ARG A 979 7.77 9.78 49.44
C ARG A 979 6.89 9.08 48.41
N PHE A 980 5.81 8.45 48.87
CA PHE A 980 4.79 7.93 47.97
C PHE A 980 3.97 9.09 47.41
N ARG A 981 4.18 9.40 46.12
CA ARG A 981 3.36 10.33 45.34
C ARG A 981 2.70 9.54 44.21
N TRP A 982 1.63 10.08 43.65
CA TRP A 982 0.94 9.43 42.54
C TRP A 982 0.47 10.45 41.50
N THR A 983 0.47 10.05 40.23
CA THR A 983 -0.20 10.78 39.14
C THR A 983 -0.93 9.82 38.22
N ILE A 984 -1.96 10.32 37.54
CA ILE A 984 -2.74 9.58 36.55
C ILE A 984 -2.72 10.29 35.19
N GLY A 985 -2.71 9.53 34.09
CA GLY A 985 -2.84 10.10 32.76
C GLY A 985 -3.52 9.16 31.77
N PHE A 986 -3.92 9.70 30.62
CA PHE A 986 -4.56 8.92 29.55
C PHE A 986 -3.75 8.83 28.24
N SER A 987 -2.49 9.26 28.29
CA SER A 987 -1.57 9.28 27.14
C SER A 987 -0.22 8.63 27.46
N PRO A 988 0.45 8.02 26.48
CA PRO A 988 1.86 7.63 26.61
C PRO A 988 2.73 8.88 26.83
N THR A 989 3.90 8.70 27.44
CA THR A 989 4.75 9.81 27.91
C THR A 989 5.38 10.61 26.78
N PHE A 990 5.82 9.91 25.75
CA PHE A 990 6.38 10.42 24.51
C PHE A 990 6.47 9.26 23.54
#